data_AF-A0A957FFQ0-F1
#
_entry.id   AF-A0A957FFQ0-F1
#
_cell.length_a   1.000
_cell.length_b   1.000
_cell.length_c   1.000
_cell.angle_alpha   90.00
_cell.angle_beta   90.00
_cell.angle_gamma   90.00
#
_symmetry.space_group_name_H-M   'P 1'
#
loop_
_entity.id
_entity.type
_entity.pdbx_description
1 polymer ?
#
loop_
_entity_poly.entity_id
_entity_poly.type
_entity_poly.pdbx_seq_one_letter_code
_entity_poly.pdbx_strand_id
1 'polypeptide(L)'
;TPHVDWQTIPAVVPTRRTPWSGTARVAGISAFGASGTNAHVIVAAPPVVEDAAVAERPYSLLPLSAKSEPALRELAARYATYLGDVGTSGDVGTSLTDICHTAGSGRSHFKYRLALPGATMADMRTQLAQFAAAQDAPDVVSGAYLRPERPRIAFLYTGHGSQYVHMGRGLYETEPVFRAAVQECEELLRPYLDIPMTAVLYPEAEREAETAQLWAGMTYTQPAQFVLAYALTKLWASWGITPDAVTGHSVGEYAAACAAGMISVADGIKLVAARGRLMDGVPQKGEMAAVFADEQTVATAVAPYADRVSIAVINGPTNIVISGLEETVEAIRAELKAAKVKTRRLDVAQSSHSPLVESFLDEFEAIAQTVTYAPSQVTYISGVTGAAASFAEVGRAAYWRTHQRQPVRFADAATTLLHDGYDLLLEIGPAPTLLGIIQRLPLADEATFQAVPSLRKDRDDNKQILSSLGMLYIGGVDVPWAQLGQPRQRVHLPTYPFQRQRYWLEAAPQMTGRQTPPLHPLLGWRVRAATQDVIFEQELSLAQLPFLAAHRVFGTAVFPAAGYLEMALAAGTAVRGQLPALQDVLLHAPLRLPEDASVPVQLLLAADGAFQVLSQGSDERWTLHAAGQLAASSAMAAATSLAEAQAQCREEGPLAAQYDALHARGLDYGAAFRGMTRLWRGEGAALAQVHLPAEVNAAGYHWHPALLDACLHPLSALLDADEGAYLPFSAAAVQVYGRFPAQVWSYAVWHAQGAETVTGDVFVYDADGALLATVLGFALKRVTETAVLGANYDDWLYEVAWRETETAVFVADVPPAHYLIFADAGTHEAADGVATQLAAQLTERGHRCTFVFPGETFTGADGQYHLDPTRPEGFTRLLSETGAPDAVLYLWALDTAVTAAATPAAAQEQVVGAALSLVQALAAARMSPRLWLVTQGAQPVGPIPAAVAQLPLWGLGKVIAQEYPELACTRLDLDPAGTDVTTAVAEILAAGMEDQVALRGQGRFVPRLVRVPQEAEPPLAGRPFQLTTSQPGVLENLTIRPLTRRQPQAGEVEIEVMAAGLGFRDVLNALGMYPGGPIPFGGECAGVVTAVGADVTQVQVGDAVLAMAIGSFQSYAYCPADFVTPKPAHLSFVEAATIPSAFLTAYYALVRLAKLQSGERVLIHAAAGGVGMAAVQIARHLGAEVWGTAGSAQKRTWLRELGVQYVFDSRSTAFAAEILAQADGVDVILNSLSGEFVAKSVAV
;
A
#
# COMPACT_ATOMS: atom_id res chain seq x y z
N THR A 1 35.07 31.90 -2.72
CA THR A 1 34.48 33.00 -1.93
C THR A 1 35.59 33.81 -1.31
N PRO A 2 35.50 35.15 -1.27
CA PRO A 2 36.47 36.00 -0.57
C PRO A 2 36.34 35.95 0.96
N HIS A 3 35.27 35.33 1.49
CA HIS A 3 34.99 35.24 2.93
C HIS A 3 35.71 34.10 3.65
N VAL A 4 36.48 33.27 2.93
CA VAL A 4 37.30 32.19 3.50
C VAL A 4 38.74 32.44 3.09
N ASP A 5 39.62 32.62 4.07
CA ASP A 5 41.05 32.77 3.85
C ASP A 5 41.71 31.40 3.67
N TRP A 6 41.80 30.96 2.41
CA TRP A 6 42.37 29.66 2.06
C TRP A 6 43.86 29.52 2.37
N GLN A 7 44.59 30.63 2.60
CA GLN A 7 46.03 30.57 2.90
C GLN A 7 46.31 30.17 4.36
N THR A 8 45.31 30.31 5.25
CA THR A 8 45.46 30.03 6.70
C THR A 8 44.87 28.69 7.13
N ILE A 9 44.13 27.99 6.25
CA ILE A 9 43.50 26.70 6.55
C ILE A 9 44.38 25.56 6.01
N PRO A 10 44.67 24.50 6.81
CA PRO A 10 45.44 23.34 6.38
C PRO A 10 44.61 22.38 5.50
N ALA A 11 43.89 22.90 4.51
CA ALA A 11 43.04 22.14 3.60
C ALA A 11 43.30 22.56 2.15
N VAL A 12 43.21 21.59 1.23
CA VAL A 12 43.42 21.80 -0.21
C VAL A 12 42.17 21.39 -0.96
N VAL A 13 41.67 22.25 -1.84
CA VAL A 13 40.54 21.92 -2.72
C VAL A 13 41.07 21.19 -3.96
N PRO A 14 40.69 19.91 -4.20
CA PRO A 14 41.16 19.18 -5.37
C PRO A 14 40.46 19.68 -6.64
N THR A 15 41.20 20.31 -7.54
CA THR A 15 40.70 20.81 -8.84
C THR A 15 41.08 19.92 -10.03
N ARG A 16 41.79 18.82 -9.78
CA ARG A 16 42.21 17.78 -10.74
C ARG A 16 42.20 16.41 -10.05
N ARG A 17 42.34 15.32 -10.80
CA ARG A 17 42.46 13.96 -10.23
C ARG A 17 43.75 13.86 -9.42
N THR A 18 43.63 13.95 -8.10
CA THR A 18 44.76 13.93 -7.17
C THR A 18 44.88 12.54 -6.54
N PRO A 19 46.05 11.88 -6.61
CA PRO A 19 46.27 10.61 -5.91
C PRO A 19 46.08 10.76 -4.40
N TRP A 20 45.52 9.74 -3.76
CA TRP A 20 45.39 9.71 -2.30
C TRP A 20 46.77 9.54 -1.64
N SER A 21 47.12 10.35 -0.66
CA SER A 21 48.36 10.25 0.10
C SER A 21 48.14 9.49 1.43
N GLY A 22 49.09 8.61 1.81
CA GLY A 22 49.04 7.81 3.05
C GLY A 22 48.56 6.37 2.86
N THR A 23 48.79 5.52 3.88
CA THR A 23 48.47 4.08 3.87
C THR A 23 47.00 3.78 4.18
N ALA A 24 46.29 4.69 4.85
CA ALA A 24 44.87 4.58 5.14
C ALA A 24 44.06 5.65 4.38
N ARG A 25 43.12 5.21 3.54
CA ARG A 25 42.22 6.12 2.82
C ARG A 25 41.00 6.40 3.68
N VAL A 26 40.96 7.57 4.35
CA VAL A 26 39.87 7.97 5.25
C VAL A 26 39.28 9.30 4.81
N ALA A 27 37.97 9.36 4.57
CA ALA A 27 37.26 10.55 4.15
C ALA A 27 36.17 10.93 5.16
N GLY A 28 35.95 12.23 5.36
CA GLY A 28 34.77 12.76 6.06
C GLY A 28 33.74 13.26 5.04
N ILE A 29 32.47 12.93 5.24
CA ILE A 29 31.34 13.38 4.43
C ILE A 29 30.42 14.18 5.34
N SER A 30 30.27 15.47 5.06
CA SER A 30 29.34 16.35 5.81
C SER A 30 28.11 16.65 4.96
N ALA A 31 26.93 16.55 5.57
CA ALA A 31 25.67 17.03 5.04
C ALA A 31 25.02 17.95 6.06
N PHE A 32 24.73 19.19 5.66
CA PHE A 32 24.15 20.21 6.51
C PHE A 32 22.77 20.57 5.96
N GLY A 33 21.72 20.16 6.66
CA GLY A 33 20.34 20.49 6.31
C GLY A 33 20.05 21.96 6.57
N ALA A 34 19.24 22.58 5.71
CA ALA A 34 18.89 24.00 5.84
C ALA A 34 18.21 24.35 7.18
N SER A 35 17.56 23.39 7.83
CA SER A 35 16.96 23.50 9.16
C SER A 35 17.97 23.41 10.33
N GLY A 36 19.26 23.22 10.04
CA GLY A 36 20.31 23.05 11.04
C GLY A 36 20.59 21.60 11.45
N THR A 37 19.94 20.62 10.81
CA THR A 37 20.25 19.20 11.03
C THR A 37 21.55 18.83 10.32
N ASN A 38 22.60 18.55 11.10
CA ASN A 38 23.94 18.27 10.60
C ASN A 38 24.25 16.78 10.77
N ALA A 39 24.66 16.13 9.68
CA ALA A 39 25.17 14.77 9.70
C ALA A 39 26.60 14.76 9.19
N HIS A 40 27.50 14.06 9.89
CA HIS A 40 28.86 13.82 9.45
C HIS A 40 29.17 12.33 9.54
N VAL A 41 29.72 11.76 8.47
CA VAL A 41 30.13 10.36 8.41
C VAL A 41 31.60 10.30 8.06
N ILE A 42 32.36 9.53 8.82
CA ILE A 42 33.74 9.18 8.50
C ILE A 42 33.72 7.81 7.82
N VAL A 43 34.26 7.73 6.62
CA VAL A 43 34.41 6.50 5.84
C VAL A 43 35.87 6.16 5.70
N ALA A 44 36.22 4.88 5.85
CA ALA A 44 37.56 4.36 5.59
C ALA A 44 37.48 3.31 4.47
N ALA A 45 38.48 3.27 3.61
CA ALA A 45 38.61 2.18 2.64
C ALA A 45 38.81 0.85 3.40
N PRO A 46 38.26 -0.27 2.88
CA PRO A 46 38.48 -1.58 3.48
C PRO A 46 39.98 -1.93 3.46
N PRO A 47 40.47 -2.73 4.43
CA PRO A 47 41.83 -3.25 4.40
C PRO A 47 42.05 -4.00 3.08
N VAL A 48 43.21 -3.78 2.46
CA VAL A 48 43.61 -4.52 1.26
C VAL A 48 43.88 -5.95 1.71
N VAL A 49 42.99 -6.87 1.35
CA VAL A 49 43.25 -8.30 1.48
C VAL A 49 44.18 -8.67 0.34
N GLU A 50 45.36 -9.19 0.65
CA GLU A 50 46.24 -9.74 -0.39
C GLU A 50 45.50 -10.89 -1.08
N ASP A 51 45.34 -10.79 -2.40
CA ASP A 51 44.69 -11.84 -3.18
C ASP A 51 45.51 -13.13 -3.03
N ALA A 52 44.89 -14.16 -2.46
CA ALA A 52 45.45 -15.51 -2.56
C ALA A 52 45.53 -15.87 -4.05
N ALA A 53 46.66 -16.43 -4.50
CA ALA A 53 46.80 -16.88 -5.88
C ALA A 53 45.78 -17.98 -6.19
N VAL A 54 44.69 -17.62 -6.86
CA VAL A 54 43.61 -18.54 -7.26
C VAL A 54 43.96 -19.16 -8.61
N ALA A 55 43.91 -20.49 -8.71
CA ALA A 55 44.04 -21.17 -9.99
C ALA A 55 42.93 -20.72 -10.96
N GLU A 56 43.32 -20.19 -12.13
CA GLU A 56 42.37 -19.74 -13.15
C GLU A 56 41.84 -20.93 -13.96
N ARG A 57 40.52 -20.94 -14.19
CA ARG A 57 39.89 -21.83 -15.16
C ARG A 57 40.23 -21.35 -16.57
N PRO A 58 40.40 -22.25 -17.56
CA PRO A 58 40.66 -21.86 -18.93
C PRO A 58 39.49 -21.12 -19.59
N TYR A 59 38.28 -21.26 -19.06
CA TYR A 59 37.07 -20.59 -19.53
C TYR A 59 36.27 -20.02 -18.35
N SER A 60 35.67 -18.85 -18.58
CA SER A 60 34.67 -18.25 -17.70
C SER A 60 33.30 -18.26 -18.39
N LEU A 61 32.22 -18.35 -17.61
CA LEU A 61 30.85 -18.27 -18.11
C LEU A 61 30.26 -16.91 -17.76
N LEU A 62 29.92 -16.10 -18.76
CA LEU A 62 29.26 -14.81 -18.58
C LEU A 62 27.74 -14.97 -18.66
N PRO A 63 27.01 -14.87 -17.52
CA PRO A 63 25.55 -14.80 -17.55
C PRO A 63 25.08 -13.36 -17.70
N LEU A 64 24.15 -13.13 -18.63
CA LEU A 64 23.37 -11.91 -18.73
C LEU A 64 21.89 -12.25 -18.63
N SER A 65 21.09 -11.30 -18.15
CA SER A 65 19.64 -11.44 -18.21
C SER A 65 18.93 -10.09 -18.32
N ALA A 66 17.72 -10.13 -18.85
CA ALA A 66 16.85 -8.97 -18.87
C ALA A 66 15.36 -9.31 -18.81
N LYS A 67 14.53 -8.29 -18.57
CA LYS A 67 13.07 -8.45 -18.53
C LYS A 67 12.42 -8.57 -19.92
N SER A 68 13.16 -8.25 -20.99
CA SER A 68 12.71 -8.38 -22.39
C SER A 68 13.88 -8.73 -23.31
N GLU A 69 13.60 -9.33 -24.47
CA GLU A 69 14.61 -9.65 -25.48
C GLU A 69 15.35 -8.38 -25.99
N PRO A 70 14.69 -7.25 -26.29
CA PRO A 70 15.40 -6.02 -26.67
C PRO A 70 16.37 -5.53 -25.59
N ALA A 71 15.99 -5.61 -24.32
CA ALA A 71 16.86 -5.26 -23.20
C ALA A 71 18.08 -6.16 -23.10
N LEU A 72 17.94 -7.45 -23.39
CA LEU A 72 19.04 -8.41 -23.38
C LEU A 72 20.05 -8.10 -24.50
N ARG A 73 19.57 -7.77 -25.70
CA ARG A 73 20.43 -7.36 -26.83
C ARG A 73 21.17 -6.05 -26.55
N GLU A 74 20.49 -5.06 -25.98
CA GLU A 74 21.12 -3.79 -25.58
C GLU A 74 22.15 -4.01 -24.46
N LEU A 75 21.86 -4.91 -23.51
CA LEU A 75 22.79 -5.27 -22.44
C LEU A 75 24.05 -5.94 -23.01
N ALA A 76 23.88 -6.87 -23.95
CA ALA A 76 25.00 -7.51 -24.65
C ALA A 76 25.87 -6.49 -25.40
N ALA A 77 25.26 -5.51 -26.08
CA ALA A 77 25.99 -4.42 -26.74
C ALA A 77 26.81 -3.58 -25.72
N ARG A 78 26.21 -3.22 -24.58
CA ARG A 78 26.91 -2.49 -23.51
C ARG A 78 28.09 -3.27 -22.94
N TYR A 79 27.95 -4.58 -22.77
CA TYR A 79 29.07 -5.44 -22.34
C TYR A 79 30.15 -5.57 -23.41
N ALA A 80 29.79 -5.65 -24.70
CA ALA A 80 30.77 -5.65 -25.78
C ALA A 80 31.60 -4.35 -25.78
N THR A 81 30.97 -3.18 -25.62
CA THR A 81 31.68 -1.90 -25.47
C THR A 81 32.59 -1.91 -24.24
N TYR A 82 32.05 -2.30 -23.08
CA TYR A 82 32.80 -2.34 -21.82
C TYR A 82 34.04 -3.25 -21.87
N LEU A 83 33.93 -4.45 -22.44
CA LEU A 83 35.07 -5.36 -22.61
C LEU A 83 36.13 -4.77 -23.55
N GLY A 84 35.73 -3.95 -24.53
CA GLY A 84 36.66 -3.19 -25.38
C GLY A 84 37.41 -2.10 -24.62
N ASP A 85 36.71 -1.35 -23.76
CA ASP A 85 37.28 -0.26 -22.98
C ASP A 85 38.27 -0.79 -21.93
N VAL A 86 37.88 -1.79 -21.13
CA VAL A 86 38.75 -2.41 -20.11
C VAL A 86 40.00 -3.03 -20.74
N GLY A 87 39.84 -3.69 -21.89
CA GLY A 87 40.95 -4.31 -22.62
C GLY A 87 41.94 -3.32 -23.23
N THR A 88 41.58 -2.04 -23.40
CA THR A 88 42.44 -1.00 -23.98
C THR A 88 43.00 -0.02 -22.94
N SER A 89 42.30 0.20 -21.83
CA SER A 89 42.69 1.16 -20.78
C SER A 89 43.80 0.65 -19.87
N GLY A 90 44.18 -0.63 -19.95
CA GLY A 90 45.25 -1.22 -19.14
C GLY A 90 44.97 -1.13 -17.64
N ASP A 91 43.69 -1.24 -17.23
CA ASP A 91 43.29 -1.21 -15.82
C ASP A 91 43.77 -2.52 -15.16
N VAL A 92 44.96 -2.47 -14.53
CA VAL A 92 45.83 -3.61 -14.16
C VAL A 92 45.24 -4.55 -13.08
N GLY A 93 43.92 -4.56 -12.87
CA GLY A 93 43.28 -5.35 -11.80
C GLY A 93 41.93 -5.99 -12.13
N THR A 94 41.35 -5.81 -13.32
CA THR A 94 40.04 -6.41 -13.64
C THR A 94 40.22 -7.67 -14.50
N SER A 95 39.99 -8.86 -13.93
CA SER A 95 40.06 -10.13 -14.69
C SER A 95 38.72 -10.47 -15.36
N LEU A 96 38.76 -11.29 -16.43
CA LEU A 96 37.55 -11.83 -17.07
C LEU A 96 36.70 -12.63 -16.08
N THR A 97 37.34 -13.34 -15.17
CA THR A 97 36.70 -14.13 -14.13
C THR A 97 35.96 -13.25 -13.12
N ASP A 98 36.51 -12.10 -12.73
CA ASP A 98 35.84 -11.14 -11.84
C ASP A 98 34.60 -10.53 -12.51
N ILE A 99 34.67 -10.27 -13.82
CA ILE A 99 33.53 -9.79 -14.62
C ILE A 99 32.42 -10.84 -14.61
N CYS A 100 32.74 -12.09 -14.93
CA CYS A 100 31.77 -13.19 -14.98
C CYS A 100 31.20 -13.49 -13.59
N HIS A 101 32.05 -13.50 -12.56
CA HIS A 101 31.63 -13.66 -11.16
C HIS A 101 30.68 -12.54 -10.75
N THR A 102 31.00 -11.29 -11.05
CA THR A 102 30.14 -10.15 -10.69
C THR A 102 28.83 -10.17 -11.46
N ALA A 103 28.85 -10.61 -12.72
CA ALA A 103 27.64 -10.75 -13.53
C ALA A 103 26.71 -11.87 -13.02
N GLY A 104 27.27 -12.96 -12.47
CA GLY A 104 26.49 -14.05 -11.87
C GLY A 104 26.08 -13.83 -10.41
N SER A 105 26.99 -13.37 -9.54
CA SER A 105 26.72 -13.26 -8.09
C SER A 105 26.27 -11.86 -7.64
N GLY A 106 26.44 -10.84 -8.50
CA GLY A 106 26.19 -9.44 -8.19
C GLY A 106 25.05 -8.79 -9.00
N ARG A 107 24.28 -9.58 -9.75
CA ARG A 107 23.15 -9.12 -10.57
C ARG A 107 21.93 -10.00 -10.33
N SER A 108 20.75 -9.43 -10.53
CA SER A 108 19.50 -10.19 -10.57
C SER A 108 19.38 -10.95 -11.89
N HIS A 109 18.79 -12.14 -11.85
CA HIS A 109 18.57 -12.98 -13.03
C HIS A 109 17.09 -13.00 -13.45
N PHE A 110 16.80 -12.46 -14.63
CA PHE A 110 15.45 -12.36 -15.20
C PHE A 110 15.17 -13.48 -16.22
N LYS A 111 13.96 -13.46 -16.80
CA LYS A 111 13.44 -14.52 -17.69
C LYS A 111 14.09 -14.61 -19.07
N TYR A 112 14.55 -13.50 -19.65
CA TYR A 112 15.34 -13.53 -20.90
C TYR A 112 16.80 -13.63 -20.51
N ARG A 113 17.45 -14.73 -20.87
CA ARG A 113 18.79 -15.08 -20.40
C ARG A 113 19.73 -15.29 -21.58
N LEU A 114 20.99 -14.93 -21.38
CA LEU A 114 22.10 -15.26 -22.26
C LEU A 114 23.23 -15.82 -21.41
N ALA A 115 23.88 -16.86 -21.90
CA ALA A 115 25.09 -17.42 -21.30
C ALA A 115 26.15 -17.61 -22.37
N LEU A 116 27.37 -17.17 -22.05
CA LEU A 116 28.49 -17.19 -22.97
C LEU A 116 29.77 -17.71 -22.29
N PRO A 117 30.23 -18.93 -22.62
CA PRO A 117 31.54 -19.41 -22.20
C PRO A 117 32.64 -18.80 -23.08
N GLY A 118 33.70 -18.29 -22.47
CA GLY A 118 34.80 -17.63 -23.19
C GLY A 118 36.12 -17.66 -22.41
N ALA A 119 37.22 -17.77 -23.15
CA ALA A 119 38.57 -17.81 -22.60
C ALA A 119 39.18 -16.41 -22.44
N THR A 120 38.82 -15.48 -23.33
CA THR A 120 39.39 -14.12 -23.33
C THR A 120 38.30 -13.06 -23.44
N MET A 121 38.58 -11.85 -22.95
CA MET A 121 37.69 -10.69 -23.12
C MET A 121 37.45 -10.35 -24.60
N ALA A 122 38.45 -10.57 -25.45
CA ALA A 122 38.37 -10.28 -26.88
C ALA A 122 37.38 -11.21 -27.61
N ASP A 123 37.38 -12.50 -27.26
CA ASP A 123 36.46 -13.49 -27.82
C ASP A 123 35.03 -13.19 -27.39
N MET A 124 34.81 -12.97 -26.09
CA MET A 124 33.49 -12.65 -25.55
C MET A 124 32.94 -11.35 -26.13
N ARG A 125 33.78 -10.33 -26.32
CA ARG A 125 33.38 -9.08 -26.97
C ARG A 125 32.82 -9.33 -28.37
N THR A 126 33.52 -10.16 -29.16
CA THR A 126 33.12 -10.48 -30.54
C THR A 126 31.77 -11.20 -30.57
N GLN A 127 31.61 -12.22 -29.72
CA GLN A 127 30.37 -12.99 -29.62
C GLN A 127 29.18 -12.16 -29.12
N LEU A 128 29.39 -11.28 -28.13
CA LEU A 128 28.37 -10.36 -27.64
C LEU A 128 27.95 -9.34 -28.70
N ALA A 129 28.91 -8.84 -29.50
CA ALA A 129 28.62 -7.93 -30.61
C ALA A 129 27.82 -8.62 -31.72
N GLN A 130 28.16 -9.87 -32.07
CA GLN A 130 27.39 -10.69 -33.02
C GLN A 130 25.96 -10.91 -32.53
N PHE A 131 25.79 -11.32 -31.26
CA PHE A 131 24.48 -11.52 -30.65
C PHE A 131 23.64 -10.22 -30.65
N ALA A 132 24.24 -9.10 -30.23
CA ALA A 132 23.58 -7.80 -30.24
C ALA A 132 23.13 -7.38 -31.65
N ALA A 133 23.92 -7.71 -32.68
CA ALA A 133 23.62 -7.46 -34.10
C ALA A 133 22.64 -8.48 -34.73
N ALA A 134 22.08 -9.42 -33.95
CA ALA A 134 21.22 -10.49 -34.45
C ALA A 134 21.90 -11.44 -35.46
N GLN A 135 23.22 -11.58 -35.36
CA GLN A 135 24.01 -12.50 -36.19
C GLN A 135 24.23 -13.82 -35.45
N ASP A 136 24.51 -14.88 -36.20
CA ASP A 136 24.91 -16.17 -35.62
C ASP A 136 26.19 -15.97 -34.79
N ALA A 137 26.06 -16.22 -33.48
CA ALA A 137 27.15 -16.12 -32.52
C ALA A 137 27.46 -17.53 -31.97
N PRO A 138 28.50 -18.20 -32.47
CA PRO A 138 28.86 -19.53 -32.01
C PRO A 138 29.08 -19.57 -30.49
N ASP A 139 28.56 -20.62 -29.84
CA ASP A 139 28.64 -20.87 -28.40
C ASP A 139 27.87 -19.89 -27.49
N VAL A 140 27.23 -18.85 -28.04
CA VAL A 140 26.25 -18.05 -27.30
C VAL A 140 24.96 -18.83 -27.23
N VAL A 141 24.51 -19.13 -26.01
CA VAL A 141 23.17 -19.67 -25.79
C VAL A 141 22.31 -18.53 -25.28
N SER A 142 21.10 -18.39 -25.82
CA SER A 142 20.12 -17.42 -25.34
C SER A 142 18.70 -17.98 -25.42
N GLY A 143 17.80 -17.49 -24.58
CA GLY A 143 16.42 -17.96 -24.56
C GLY A 143 15.59 -17.28 -23.48
N ALA A 144 14.31 -17.64 -23.43
CA ALA A 144 13.37 -17.13 -22.45
C ALA A 144 12.71 -18.28 -21.69
N TYR A 145 12.87 -18.31 -20.38
CA TYR A 145 12.10 -19.22 -19.52
C TYR A 145 10.85 -18.48 -19.02
N LEU A 146 9.69 -18.81 -19.59
CA LEU A 146 8.43 -18.09 -19.35
C LEU A 146 7.50 -18.79 -18.34
N ARG A 147 7.87 -19.98 -17.86
CA ARG A 147 7.07 -20.72 -16.89
C ARG A 147 7.33 -20.19 -15.47
N PRO A 148 6.30 -20.15 -14.60
CA PRO A 148 6.44 -19.68 -13.23
C PRO A 148 7.03 -20.72 -12.28
N GLU A 149 6.94 -22.01 -12.63
CA GLU A 149 7.43 -23.12 -11.82
C GLU A 149 8.94 -23.30 -11.99
N ARG A 150 9.60 -23.95 -11.02
CA ARG A 150 11.02 -24.34 -11.17
C ARG A 150 11.12 -25.43 -12.25
N PRO A 151 12.07 -25.34 -13.19
CA PRO A 151 12.25 -26.41 -14.17
C PRO A 151 12.72 -27.69 -13.47
N ARG A 152 12.14 -28.83 -13.84
CA ARG A 152 12.54 -30.14 -13.30
C ARG A 152 13.66 -30.74 -14.13
N ILE A 153 14.70 -31.23 -13.47
CA ILE A 153 15.90 -31.76 -14.12
C ILE A 153 15.95 -33.28 -13.96
N ALA A 154 16.06 -34.01 -15.06
CA ALA A 154 16.32 -35.45 -15.04
C ALA A 154 17.76 -35.74 -15.47
N PHE A 155 18.50 -36.49 -14.66
CA PHE A 155 19.84 -36.95 -15.00
C PHE A 155 19.77 -38.31 -15.70
N LEU A 156 20.34 -38.39 -16.90
CA LEU A 156 20.38 -39.60 -17.73
C LEU A 156 21.80 -40.16 -17.71
N TYR A 157 22.00 -41.34 -17.12
CA TYR A 157 23.32 -41.93 -16.98
C TYR A 157 23.65 -42.81 -18.18
N THR A 158 24.64 -42.38 -18.99
CA THR A 158 25.03 -43.07 -20.23
C THR A 158 25.56 -44.47 -19.95
N GLY A 159 25.15 -45.43 -20.78
CA GLY A 159 25.60 -46.82 -20.71
C GLY A 159 26.96 -47.06 -21.38
N HIS A 160 27.21 -48.33 -21.72
CA HIS A 160 28.43 -48.76 -22.38
C HIS A 160 28.39 -48.48 -23.90
N GLY A 161 29.53 -48.14 -24.49
CA GLY A 161 29.74 -47.96 -25.94
C GLY A 161 30.14 -46.54 -26.36
N SER A 162 30.12 -45.57 -25.45
CA SER A 162 30.52 -44.18 -25.71
C SER A 162 31.83 -43.76 -25.07
N GLN A 163 32.44 -44.64 -24.27
CA GLN A 163 33.66 -44.37 -23.53
C GLN A 163 34.87 -44.26 -24.47
N TYR A 164 35.84 -43.41 -24.12
CA TYR A 164 37.08 -43.22 -24.89
C TYR A 164 38.23 -42.77 -23.97
N VAL A 165 39.47 -43.03 -24.41
CA VAL A 165 40.68 -42.58 -23.71
C VAL A 165 40.68 -41.05 -23.59
N HIS A 166 41.07 -40.52 -22.44
CA HIS A 166 41.06 -39.08 -22.12
C HIS A 166 39.68 -38.43 -21.95
N MET A 167 38.60 -39.20 -21.81
CA MET A 167 37.30 -38.62 -21.45
C MET A 167 37.35 -37.85 -20.13
N GLY A 168 36.91 -36.59 -20.13
CA GLY A 168 36.91 -35.73 -18.95
C GLY A 168 38.30 -35.30 -18.46
N ARG A 169 39.36 -35.50 -19.24
CA ARG A 169 40.73 -35.13 -18.86
C ARG A 169 40.86 -33.65 -18.55
N GLY A 170 40.21 -32.79 -19.35
CA GLY A 170 40.23 -31.36 -19.14
C GLY A 170 39.68 -30.96 -17.77
N LEU A 171 38.63 -31.65 -17.29
CA LEU A 171 38.03 -31.42 -15.97
C LEU A 171 38.90 -32.00 -14.85
N TYR A 172 39.54 -33.15 -15.07
CA TYR A 172 40.48 -33.71 -14.10
C TYR A 172 41.66 -32.77 -13.83
N GLU A 173 42.15 -32.07 -14.85
CA GLU A 173 43.26 -31.13 -14.72
C GLU A 173 42.83 -29.81 -14.05
N THR A 174 41.62 -29.31 -14.32
CA THR A 174 41.18 -27.95 -13.91
C THR A 174 40.23 -27.90 -12.72
N GLU A 175 39.40 -28.94 -12.47
CA GLU A 175 38.34 -28.93 -11.46
C GLU A 175 38.69 -29.80 -10.25
N PRO A 176 38.97 -29.21 -9.06
CA PRO A 176 39.37 -29.97 -7.88
C PRO A 176 38.34 -30.99 -7.40
N VAL A 177 37.04 -30.68 -7.50
CA VAL A 177 35.96 -31.60 -7.08
C VAL A 177 35.91 -32.83 -7.99
N PHE A 178 36.03 -32.62 -9.30
CA PHE A 178 36.04 -33.72 -10.27
C PHE A 178 37.26 -34.62 -10.04
N ARG A 179 38.45 -34.03 -9.89
CA ARG A 179 39.68 -34.76 -9.60
C ARG A 179 39.60 -35.55 -8.30
N ALA A 180 39.10 -34.96 -7.22
CA ALA A 180 38.92 -35.64 -5.94
C ALA A 180 37.95 -36.83 -6.05
N ALA A 181 36.85 -36.69 -6.81
CA ALA A 181 35.92 -37.79 -7.05
C ALA A 181 36.54 -38.93 -7.88
N VAL A 182 37.38 -38.61 -8.87
CA VAL A 182 38.14 -39.63 -9.62
C VAL A 182 39.12 -40.36 -8.71
N GLN A 183 39.82 -39.65 -7.82
CA GLN A 183 40.78 -40.21 -6.88
C GLN A 183 40.09 -41.08 -5.81
N GLU A 184 38.96 -40.63 -5.26
CA GLU A 184 38.11 -41.41 -4.34
C GLU A 184 37.70 -42.74 -4.99
N CYS A 185 37.20 -42.68 -6.24
CA CYS A 185 36.83 -43.89 -6.98
C CYS A 185 38.02 -44.81 -7.26
N GLU A 186 39.18 -44.25 -7.59
CA GLU A 186 40.40 -45.04 -7.80
C GLU A 186 40.79 -45.80 -6.52
N GLU A 187 40.80 -45.13 -5.37
CA GLU A 187 41.14 -45.75 -4.09
C GLU A 187 40.20 -46.92 -3.77
N LEU A 188 38.90 -46.74 -4.02
CA LEU A 188 37.88 -47.77 -3.83
C LEU A 188 37.99 -48.92 -4.85
N LEU A 189 38.57 -48.67 -6.05
CA LEU A 189 38.77 -49.67 -7.10
C LEU A 189 40.04 -50.51 -6.91
N ARG A 190 41.01 -50.06 -6.10
CA ARG A 190 42.29 -50.78 -5.87
C ARG A 190 42.15 -52.27 -5.52
N PRO A 191 41.14 -52.73 -4.74
CA PRO A 191 40.98 -54.16 -4.46
C PRO A 191 40.53 -55.00 -5.65
N TYR A 192 40.05 -54.36 -6.73
CA TYR A 192 39.38 -55.04 -7.84
C TYR A 192 40.11 -54.93 -9.18
N LEU A 193 41.04 -53.99 -9.34
CA LEU A 193 41.77 -53.73 -10.58
C LEU A 193 43.28 -53.71 -10.34
N ASP A 194 44.05 -54.30 -11.26
CA ASP A 194 45.52 -54.36 -11.18
C ASP A 194 46.18 -53.04 -11.59
N ILE A 195 45.52 -52.28 -12.48
CA ILE A 195 46.01 -51.00 -13.00
C ILE A 195 45.16 -49.86 -12.42
N PRO A 196 45.78 -48.79 -11.86
CA PRO A 196 45.06 -47.63 -11.36
C PRO A 196 44.16 -46.99 -12.43
N MET A 197 42.94 -46.61 -12.04
CA MET A 197 41.95 -46.10 -13.00
C MET A 197 42.41 -44.82 -13.70
N THR A 198 43.15 -43.94 -13.02
CA THR A 198 43.72 -42.72 -13.65
C THR A 198 44.71 -43.06 -14.76
N ALA A 199 45.50 -44.13 -14.62
CA ALA A 199 46.42 -44.57 -15.68
C ALA A 199 45.67 -45.16 -16.89
N VAL A 200 44.48 -45.71 -16.68
CA VAL A 200 43.61 -46.23 -17.76
C VAL A 200 42.87 -45.10 -18.48
N LEU A 201 42.36 -44.12 -17.74
CA LEU A 201 41.65 -42.95 -18.27
C LEU A 201 42.60 -41.96 -18.96
N TYR A 202 43.77 -41.74 -18.36
CA TYR A 202 44.73 -40.72 -18.75
C TYR A 202 46.14 -41.31 -18.93
N PRO A 203 46.32 -42.27 -19.87
CA PRO A 203 47.62 -42.88 -20.09
C PRO A 203 48.65 -41.85 -20.58
N GLU A 204 49.92 -42.08 -20.22
CA GLU A 204 51.05 -41.39 -20.83
C GLU A 204 51.14 -41.76 -22.31
N ALA A 205 51.63 -40.83 -23.14
CA ALA A 205 51.67 -41.00 -24.60
C ALA A 205 52.41 -42.28 -25.04
N GLU A 206 53.48 -42.67 -24.34
CA GLU A 206 54.23 -43.89 -24.66
C GLU A 206 53.48 -45.19 -24.31
N ARG A 207 52.47 -45.12 -23.43
CA ARG A 207 51.69 -46.26 -22.92
C ARG A 207 50.25 -46.32 -23.42
N GLU A 208 49.85 -45.39 -24.29
CA GLU A 208 48.49 -45.31 -24.84
C GLU A 208 48.13 -46.56 -25.65
N ALA A 209 49.06 -47.09 -26.45
CA ALA A 209 48.84 -48.30 -27.25
C ALA A 209 48.70 -49.58 -26.40
N GLU A 210 49.41 -49.66 -25.28
CA GLU A 210 49.28 -50.75 -24.30
C GLU A 210 47.93 -50.66 -23.58
N THR A 211 47.56 -49.45 -23.16
CA THR A 211 46.28 -49.17 -22.49
C THR A 211 45.09 -49.44 -23.40
N ALA A 212 45.21 -49.17 -24.71
CA ALA A 212 44.15 -49.41 -25.69
C ALA A 212 43.63 -50.86 -25.70
N GLN A 213 44.46 -51.85 -25.33
CA GLN A 213 44.03 -53.25 -25.20
C GLN A 213 43.06 -53.46 -24.03
N LEU A 214 43.18 -52.68 -22.95
CA LEU A 214 42.27 -52.73 -21.80
C LEU A 214 40.87 -52.22 -22.14
N TRP A 215 40.78 -51.36 -23.15
CA TRP A 215 39.50 -50.82 -23.64
C TRP A 215 38.73 -51.80 -24.52
N ALA A 216 39.34 -52.93 -24.90
CA ALA A 216 38.65 -54.02 -25.59
C ALA A 216 37.77 -54.88 -24.67
N GLY A 217 38.01 -54.86 -23.35
CA GLY A 217 37.23 -55.62 -22.36
C GLY A 217 36.30 -54.74 -21.51
N MET A 218 35.48 -55.38 -20.68
CA MET A 218 34.53 -54.74 -19.77
C MET A 218 35.09 -54.50 -18.37
N THR A 219 36.15 -55.22 -17.97
CA THR A 219 36.78 -55.14 -16.65
C THR A 219 37.22 -53.72 -16.30
N TYR A 220 37.76 -52.98 -17.26
CA TYR A 220 38.21 -51.60 -17.06
C TYR A 220 37.22 -50.55 -17.58
N THR A 221 36.54 -50.82 -18.69
CA THR A 221 35.67 -49.82 -19.34
C THR A 221 34.38 -49.55 -18.57
N GLN A 222 33.81 -50.54 -17.87
CA GLN A 222 32.62 -50.33 -17.05
C GLN A 222 32.91 -49.51 -15.78
N PRO A 223 33.94 -49.84 -14.98
CA PRO A 223 34.38 -48.95 -13.91
C PRO A 223 34.75 -47.55 -14.41
N ALA A 224 35.46 -47.43 -15.55
CA ALA A 224 35.80 -46.12 -16.12
C ALA A 224 34.55 -45.27 -16.42
N GLN A 225 33.50 -45.87 -17.00
CA GLN A 225 32.22 -45.21 -17.24
C GLN A 225 31.55 -44.75 -15.93
N PHE A 226 31.58 -45.60 -14.89
CA PHE A 226 31.04 -45.26 -13.57
C PHE A 226 31.82 -44.12 -12.91
N VAL A 227 33.16 -44.18 -12.92
CA VAL A 227 34.03 -43.15 -12.34
C VAL A 227 33.76 -41.79 -12.99
N LEU A 228 33.68 -41.73 -14.32
CA LEU A 228 33.35 -40.50 -15.02
C LEU A 228 31.96 -39.99 -14.61
N ALA A 229 30.95 -40.86 -14.61
CA ALA A 229 29.58 -40.47 -14.28
C ALA A 229 29.45 -39.97 -12.84
N TYR A 230 30.11 -40.61 -11.88
CA TYR A 230 30.17 -40.18 -10.49
C TYR A 230 30.90 -38.84 -10.35
N ALA A 231 32.06 -38.67 -10.99
CA ALA A 231 32.81 -37.42 -10.94
C ALA A 231 32.04 -36.23 -11.57
N LEU A 232 31.35 -36.46 -12.69
CA LEU A 232 30.45 -35.47 -13.29
C LEU A 232 29.28 -35.13 -12.35
N THR A 233 28.68 -36.13 -11.70
CA THR A 233 27.59 -35.92 -10.74
C THR A 233 28.06 -35.06 -9.56
N LYS A 234 29.26 -35.33 -9.01
CA LYS A 234 29.85 -34.52 -7.93
C LYS A 234 30.16 -33.10 -8.38
N LEU A 235 30.67 -32.92 -9.60
CA LEU A 235 30.95 -31.60 -10.15
C LEU A 235 29.66 -30.78 -10.32
N TRP A 236 28.62 -31.35 -10.92
CA TRP A 236 27.31 -30.69 -11.03
C TRP A 236 26.72 -30.33 -9.66
N ALA A 237 26.77 -31.26 -8.70
CA ALA A 237 26.31 -31.02 -7.34
C ALA A 237 27.11 -29.89 -6.63
N SER A 238 28.42 -29.77 -6.90
CA SER A 238 29.24 -28.69 -6.35
C SER A 238 28.88 -27.31 -6.90
N TRP A 239 28.19 -27.24 -8.03
CA TRP A 239 27.60 -26.02 -8.60
C TRP A 239 26.11 -25.91 -8.25
N GLY A 240 25.62 -26.70 -7.30
CA GLY A 240 24.22 -26.74 -6.85
C GLY A 240 23.25 -27.34 -7.86
N ILE A 241 23.71 -27.97 -8.93
CA ILE A 241 22.86 -28.64 -9.91
C ILE A 241 22.62 -30.08 -9.45
N THR A 242 21.38 -30.39 -9.09
CA THR A 242 20.94 -31.70 -8.59
C THR A 242 19.72 -32.21 -9.38
N PRO A 243 19.55 -33.54 -9.52
CA PRO A 243 18.40 -34.10 -10.24
C PRO A 243 17.12 -34.08 -9.39
N ASP A 244 15.97 -33.93 -10.04
CA ASP A 244 14.66 -34.31 -9.50
C ASP A 244 14.30 -35.77 -9.87
N ALA A 245 14.91 -36.28 -10.95
CA ALA A 245 14.85 -37.69 -11.34
C ALA A 245 16.17 -38.21 -11.88
N VAL A 246 16.37 -39.52 -11.77
CA VAL A 246 17.49 -40.22 -12.39
C VAL A 246 16.98 -41.44 -13.16
N THR A 247 17.67 -41.73 -14.27
CA THR A 247 17.54 -43.01 -14.97
C THR A 247 18.91 -43.40 -15.52
N GLY A 248 19.20 -44.70 -15.57
CA GLY A 248 20.41 -45.20 -16.20
C GLY A 248 20.12 -46.04 -17.42
N HIS A 249 21.11 -46.12 -18.31
CA HIS A 249 21.11 -47.07 -19.42
C HIS A 249 22.11 -48.19 -19.11
N SER A 250 21.63 -49.40 -18.83
CA SER A 250 22.50 -50.56 -18.55
C SER A 250 23.47 -50.25 -17.40
N VAL A 251 24.79 -50.31 -17.64
CA VAL A 251 25.81 -49.98 -16.64
C VAL A 251 25.70 -48.56 -16.04
N GLY A 252 25.04 -47.61 -16.74
CA GLY A 252 24.78 -46.28 -16.18
C GLY A 252 23.86 -46.31 -14.96
N GLU A 253 23.04 -47.36 -14.80
CA GLU A 253 22.05 -47.48 -13.72
C GLU A 253 22.68 -47.61 -12.32
N TYR A 254 23.91 -48.12 -12.22
CA TYR A 254 24.66 -48.15 -10.97
C TYR A 254 25.04 -46.73 -10.51
N ALA A 255 25.50 -45.89 -11.44
CA ALA A 255 25.81 -44.49 -11.13
C ALA A 255 24.54 -43.67 -10.83
N ALA A 256 23.43 -43.95 -11.53
CA ALA A 256 22.12 -43.38 -11.23
C ALA A 256 21.65 -43.74 -9.81
N ALA A 257 21.81 -45.00 -9.39
CA ALA A 257 21.45 -45.44 -8.04
C ALA A 257 22.32 -44.77 -6.96
N CYS A 258 23.62 -44.56 -7.21
CA CYS A 258 24.47 -43.77 -6.31
C CYS A 258 24.00 -42.32 -6.22
N ALA A 259 23.67 -41.69 -7.35
CA ALA A 259 23.21 -40.31 -7.38
C ALA A 259 21.84 -40.11 -6.71
N ALA A 260 20.97 -41.12 -6.78
CA ALA A 260 19.72 -41.18 -6.03
C ALA A 260 19.89 -41.45 -4.52
N GLY A 261 21.12 -41.72 -4.05
CA GLY A 261 21.40 -42.07 -2.67
C GLY A 261 20.99 -43.49 -2.28
N MET A 262 20.61 -44.34 -3.25
CA MET A 262 20.14 -45.69 -2.98
C MET A 262 21.25 -46.67 -2.60
N ILE A 263 22.46 -46.45 -3.10
CA ILE A 263 23.65 -47.23 -2.78
C ILE A 263 24.85 -46.29 -2.59
N SER A 264 25.79 -46.67 -1.73
CA SER A 264 27.02 -45.91 -1.53
C SER A 264 27.92 -45.96 -2.78
N VAL A 265 28.86 -45.01 -2.94
CA VAL A 265 29.84 -45.05 -4.03
C VAL A 265 30.73 -46.31 -3.94
N ALA A 266 31.10 -46.72 -2.72
CA ALA A 266 31.88 -47.93 -2.49
C ALA A 266 31.14 -49.20 -2.94
N ASP A 267 29.84 -49.30 -2.65
CA ASP A 267 29.00 -50.40 -3.11
C ASP A 267 28.75 -50.36 -4.63
N GLY A 268 28.54 -49.17 -5.20
CA GLY A 268 28.43 -48.97 -6.65
C GLY A 268 29.70 -49.45 -7.37
N ILE A 269 30.87 -49.10 -6.85
CA ILE A 269 32.17 -49.55 -7.35
C ILE A 269 32.31 -51.07 -7.27
N LYS A 270 31.93 -51.67 -6.13
CA LYS A 270 31.94 -53.12 -5.95
C LYS A 270 31.08 -53.83 -7.00
N LEU A 271 29.87 -53.32 -7.25
CA LEU A 271 28.97 -53.89 -8.26
C LEU A 271 29.50 -53.74 -9.68
N VAL A 272 29.98 -52.55 -10.06
CA VAL A 272 30.44 -52.31 -11.43
C VAL A 272 31.76 -53.04 -11.73
N ALA A 273 32.68 -53.14 -10.76
CA ALA A 273 33.91 -53.90 -10.90
C ALA A 273 33.63 -55.40 -11.03
N ALA A 274 32.73 -55.94 -10.19
CA ALA A 274 32.27 -57.32 -10.31
C ALA A 274 31.60 -57.59 -11.66
N ARG A 275 30.69 -56.70 -12.10
CA ARG A 275 30.01 -56.81 -13.40
C ARG A 275 31.00 -56.82 -14.57
N GLY A 276 31.98 -55.91 -14.57
CA GLY A 276 33.01 -55.83 -15.60
C GLY A 276 33.81 -57.13 -15.72
N ARG A 277 34.34 -57.63 -14.59
CA ARG A 277 35.10 -58.88 -14.51
C ARG A 277 34.29 -60.08 -14.98
N LEU A 278 33.05 -60.21 -14.50
CA LEU A 278 32.19 -61.35 -14.82
C LEU A 278 31.76 -61.36 -16.28
N MET A 279 31.53 -60.19 -16.89
CA MET A 279 31.24 -60.09 -18.32
C MET A 279 32.42 -60.52 -19.19
N ASP A 280 33.65 -60.17 -18.82
CA ASP A 280 34.84 -60.65 -19.55
C ASP A 280 35.09 -62.14 -19.34
N GLY A 281 34.59 -62.72 -18.24
CA GLY A 281 34.67 -64.14 -17.94
C GLY A 281 33.66 -65.02 -18.68
N VAL A 282 32.74 -64.45 -19.46
CA VAL A 282 31.75 -65.22 -20.24
C VAL A 282 32.48 -66.01 -21.34
N PRO A 283 32.42 -67.36 -21.33
CA PRO A 283 33.25 -68.20 -22.21
C PRO A 283 32.79 -68.20 -23.68
N GLN A 284 31.52 -67.87 -23.91
CA GLN A 284 30.89 -67.87 -25.23
C GLN A 284 31.01 -66.49 -25.87
N LYS A 285 31.40 -66.45 -27.15
CA LYS A 285 31.49 -65.20 -27.90
C LYS A 285 30.10 -64.67 -28.24
N GLY A 286 29.77 -63.49 -27.72
CA GLY A 286 28.50 -62.82 -27.97
C GLY A 286 28.57 -61.72 -29.04
N GLU A 287 27.43 -61.37 -29.65
CA GLU A 287 27.25 -60.20 -30.50
C GLU A 287 25.99 -59.39 -30.09
N MET A 288 26.05 -58.07 -30.25
CA MET A 288 24.87 -57.19 -30.16
C MET A 288 24.61 -56.51 -31.49
N ALA A 289 23.33 -56.39 -31.87
CA ALA A 289 22.93 -55.72 -33.11
C ALA A 289 21.68 -54.85 -32.93
N ALA A 290 21.73 -53.63 -33.44
CA ALA A 290 20.56 -52.77 -33.57
C ALA A 290 19.72 -53.21 -34.76
N VAL A 291 18.42 -53.37 -34.52
CA VAL A 291 17.38 -53.73 -35.48
C VAL A 291 16.41 -52.56 -35.58
N PHE A 292 16.23 -52.05 -36.80
CA PHE A 292 15.39 -50.87 -37.05
C PHE A 292 13.95 -51.29 -37.40
N ALA A 293 13.25 -51.89 -36.44
CA ALA A 293 11.85 -52.33 -36.52
C ALA A 293 11.18 -52.24 -35.15
N ASP A 294 9.85 -52.44 -35.08
CA ASP A 294 9.11 -52.43 -33.82
C ASP A 294 9.39 -53.66 -32.94
N GLU A 295 9.13 -53.51 -31.63
CA GLU A 295 9.39 -54.55 -30.62
C GLU A 295 8.72 -55.88 -30.97
N GLN A 296 7.49 -55.86 -31.51
CA GLN A 296 6.74 -57.07 -31.84
C GLN A 296 7.38 -57.84 -33.01
N THR A 297 7.81 -57.12 -34.05
CA THR A 297 8.53 -57.69 -35.19
C THR A 297 9.84 -58.33 -34.75
N VAL A 298 10.60 -57.66 -33.88
CA VAL A 298 11.87 -58.19 -33.36
C VAL A 298 11.63 -59.37 -32.42
N ALA A 299 10.63 -59.30 -31.54
CA ALA A 299 10.27 -60.40 -30.65
C ALA A 299 9.88 -61.67 -31.43
N THR A 300 9.16 -61.52 -32.54
CA THR A 300 8.79 -62.63 -33.43
C THR A 300 10.03 -63.28 -34.06
N ALA A 301 11.02 -62.49 -34.47
CA ALA A 301 12.27 -63.00 -35.04
C ALA A 301 13.20 -63.64 -34.00
N VAL A 302 13.14 -63.18 -32.73
CA VAL A 302 13.95 -63.71 -31.63
C VAL A 302 13.32 -64.95 -30.99
N ALA A 303 11.98 -65.09 -31.00
CA ALA A 303 11.26 -66.17 -30.32
C ALA A 303 11.78 -67.60 -30.61
N PRO A 304 12.17 -67.97 -31.85
CA PRO A 304 12.74 -69.30 -32.13
C PRO A 304 14.12 -69.55 -31.48
N TYR A 305 14.78 -68.49 -31.02
CA TYR A 305 16.15 -68.48 -30.51
C TYR A 305 16.23 -67.95 -29.06
N ALA A 306 15.12 -67.95 -28.31
CA ALA A 306 15.01 -67.29 -27.00
C ALA A 306 15.99 -67.81 -25.92
N ASP A 307 16.49 -69.04 -26.10
CA ASP A 307 17.51 -69.68 -25.27
C ASP A 307 18.94 -69.13 -25.52
N ARG A 308 19.15 -68.47 -26.66
CA ARG A 308 20.48 -68.02 -27.14
C ARG A 308 20.57 -66.53 -27.43
N VAL A 309 19.44 -65.87 -27.73
CA VAL A 309 19.34 -64.44 -28.05
C VAL A 309 18.15 -63.85 -27.29
N SER A 310 18.28 -62.61 -26.83
CA SER A 310 17.19 -61.83 -26.25
C SER A 310 17.16 -60.43 -26.85
N ILE A 311 16.00 -59.78 -26.74
CA ILE A 311 15.96 -58.31 -26.83
C ILE A 311 16.69 -57.78 -25.60
N ALA A 312 17.71 -56.97 -25.84
CA ALA A 312 18.59 -56.42 -24.81
C ALA A 312 18.30 -54.96 -24.49
N VAL A 313 17.85 -54.18 -25.48
CA VAL A 313 17.56 -52.75 -25.30
C VAL A 313 16.41 -52.34 -26.19
N ILE A 314 15.51 -51.51 -25.66
CA ILE A 314 14.44 -50.84 -26.39
C ILE A 314 14.75 -49.34 -26.32
N ASN A 315 15.40 -48.80 -27.35
CA ASN A 315 15.80 -47.40 -27.40
C ASN A 315 14.73 -46.49 -28.02
N GLY A 316 13.81 -47.06 -28.81
CA GLY A 316 12.66 -46.33 -29.36
C GLY A 316 11.73 -47.25 -30.14
N PRO A 317 10.61 -46.74 -30.66
CA PRO A 317 9.58 -47.54 -31.33
C PRO A 317 10.08 -48.36 -32.52
N THR A 318 11.18 -47.94 -33.14
CA THR A 318 11.82 -48.62 -34.28
C THR A 318 13.32 -48.79 -34.09
N ASN A 319 13.82 -48.79 -32.85
CA ASN A 319 15.25 -48.93 -32.55
C ASN A 319 15.44 -49.90 -31.38
N ILE A 320 15.54 -51.18 -31.71
CA ILE A 320 15.63 -52.29 -30.75
C ILE A 320 17.00 -52.94 -30.88
N VAL A 321 17.61 -53.36 -29.79
CA VAL A 321 18.89 -54.07 -29.79
C VAL A 321 18.68 -55.51 -29.36
N ILE A 322 19.17 -56.45 -30.15
CA ILE A 322 19.25 -57.88 -29.79
C ILE A 322 20.67 -58.23 -29.35
N SER A 323 20.79 -59.18 -28.43
CA SER A 323 22.06 -59.61 -27.81
C SER A 323 22.04 -61.10 -27.54
N GLY A 324 23.16 -61.79 -27.79
CA GLY A 324 23.27 -63.24 -27.59
C GLY A 324 24.44 -63.85 -28.33
N LEU A 325 24.39 -65.16 -28.61
CA LEU A 325 25.45 -65.86 -29.34
C LEU A 325 25.69 -65.26 -30.73
N GLU A 326 26.96 -65.00 -31.08
CA GLU A 326 27.37 -64.34 -32.33
C GLU A 326 26.73 -64.98 -33.57
N GLU A 327 26.85 -66.30 -33.72
CA GLU A 327 26.31 -67.04 -34.86
C GLU A 327 24.78 -66.93 -34.99
N THR A 328 24.08 -66.86 -33.85
CA THR A 328 22.60 -66.80 -33.83
C THR A 328 22.11 -65.38 -34.10
N VAL A 329 22.80 -64.36 -33.60
CA VAL A 329 22.53 -62.95 -33.92
C VAL A 329 22.74 -62.69 -35.41
N GLU A 330 23.80 -63.24 -36.02
CA GLU A 330 24.01 -63.11 -37.47
C GLU A 330 22.92 -63.81 -38.29
N ALA A 331 22.44 -64.98 -37.85
CA ALA A 331 21.32 -65.68 -38.49
C ALA A 331 20.03 -64.82 -38.47
N ILE A 332 19.67 -64.26 -37.31
CA ILE A 332 18.51 -63.37 -37.17
C ILE A 332 18.68 -62.12 -38.04
N ARG A 333 19.89 -61.53 -38.11
CA ARG A 333 20.17 -60.38 -38.97
C ARG A 333 20.00 -60.73 -40.46
N ALA A 334 20.41 -61.92 -40.88
CA ALA A 334 20.22 -62.39 -42.26
C ALA A 334 18.74 -62.60 -42.60
N GLU A 335 17.95 -63.19 -41.69
CA GLU A 335 16.50 -63.35 -41.81
C GLU A 335 15.79 -61.99 -41.92
N LEU A 336 16.12 -61.06 -41.02
CA LEU A 336 15.57 -59.70 -41.03
C LEU A 336 15.96 -58.92 -42.29
N LYS A 337 17.19 -59.10 -42.79
CA LYS A 337 17.64 -58.50 -44.05
C LYS A 337 16.84 -59.05 -45.24
N ALA A 338 16.52 -60.35 -45.25
CA ALA A 338 15.64 -60.95 -46.27
C ALA A 338 14.22 -60.37 -46.20
N ALA A 339 13.73 -60.06 -44.99
CA ALA A 339 12.48 -59.34 -44.75
C ALA A 339 12.57 -57.81 -44.98
N LYS A 340 13.68 -57.30 -45.53
CA LYS A 340 13.96 -55.88 -45.80
C LYS A 340 14.02 -54.98 -44.54
N VAL A 341 14.24 -55.56 -43.37
CA VAL A 341 14.50 -54.82 -42.12
C VAL A 341 15.98 -54.46 -42.05
N LYS A 342 16.29 -53.19 -41.77
CA LYS A 342 17.67 -52.72 -41.61
C LYS A 342 18.22 -53.18 -40.26
N THR A 343 19.45 -53.68 -40.26
CA THR A 343 20.19 -54.02 -39.02
C THR A 343 21.59 -53.41 -39.05
N ARG A 344 22.17 -53.18 -37.87
CA ARG A 344 23.54 -52.68 -37.69
C ARG A 344 24.21 -53.39 -36.51
N ARG A 345 25.34 -54.04 -36.74
CA ARG A 345 26.19 -54.60 -35.67
C ARG A 345 26.69 -53.48 -34.76
N LEU A 346 26.68 -53.71 -33.45
CA LEU A 346 27.23 -52.80 -32.46
C LEU A 346 28.64 -53.25 -32.08
N ASP A 347 29.55 -52.28 -31.96
CA ASP A 347 30.94 -52.52 -31.60
C ASP A 347 31.08 -52.63 -30.08
N VAL A 348 30.62 -53.75 -29.53
CA VAL A 348 30.64 -54.05 -28.10
C VAL A 348 31.22 -55.45 -27.92
N ALA A 349 32.23 -55.58 -27.06
CA ALA A 349 33.05 -56.78 -26.94
C ALA A 349 32.32 -58.01 -26.33
N GLN A 350 31.21 -57.80 -25.62
CA GLN A 350 30.44 -58.86 -24.95
C GLN A 350 28.93 -58.55 -24.94
N SER A 351 28.11 -59.60 -24.85
CA SER A 351 26.63 -59.54 -24.97
C SER A 351 25.90 -59.43 -23.63
N SER A 352 25.78 -58.21 -23.12
CA SER A 352 24.94 -57.91 -21.96
C SER A 352 23.44 -58.12 -22.26
N HIS A 353 22.61 -58.33 -21.22
CA HIS A 353 21.15 -58.45 -21.33
C HIS A 353 20.70 -59.60 -22.24
N SER A 354 21.36 -60.75 -22.11
CA SER A 354 21.14 -61.94 -22.93
C SER A 354 21.25 -63.22 -22.09
N PRO A 355 20.86 -64.41 -22.61
CA PRO A 355 21.04 -65.67 -21.89
C PRO A 355 22.50 -65.96 -21.50
N LEU A 356 23.48 -65.38 -22.19
CA LEU A 356 24.90 -65.60 -21.92
C LEU A 356 25.34 -65.15 -20.51
N VAL A 357 24.61 -64.20 -19.92
CA VAL A 357 24.89 -63.70 -18.58
C VAL A 357 24.49 -64.67 -17.47
N GLU A 358 23.67 -65.70 -17.78
CA GLU A 358 23.18 -66.68 -16.80
C GLU A 358 24.31 -67.42 -16.09
N SER A 359 25.46 -67.58 -16.77
CA SER A 359 26.66 -68.22 -16.23
C SER A 359 27.22 -67.58 -14.95
N PHE A 360 26.95 -66.29 -14.70
CA PHE A 360 27.46 -65.58 -13.53
C PHE A 360 26.38 -64.89 -12.67
N LEU A 361 25.09 -65.04 -12.98
CA LEU A 361 24.02 -64.33 -12.25
C LEU A 361 23.99 -64.65 -10.76
N ASP A 362 24.25 -65.91 -10.38
CA ASP A 362 24.28 -66.32 -8.97
C ASP A 362 25.45 -65.68 -8.22
N GLU A 363 26.63 -65.60 -8.84
CA GLU A 363 27.80 -64.93 -8.26
C GLU A 363 27.54 -63.42 -8.12
N PHE A 364 26.96 -62.80 -9.15
CA PHE A 364 26.65 -61.37 -9.12
C PHE A 364 25.60 -61.03 -8.06
N GLU A 365 24.55 -61.86 -7.91
CA GLU A 365 23.53 -61.68 -6.87
C GLU A 365 24.11 -61.84 -5.47
N ALA A 366 25.01 -62.81 -5.25
CA ALA A 366 25.69 -62.97 -3.96
C ALA A 366 26.52 -61.72 -3.59
N ILE A 367 27.16 -61.08 -4.58
CA ILE A 367 27.84 -59.80 -4.38
C ILE A 367 26.83 -58.69 -4.08
N ALA A 368 25.72 -58.62 -4.80
CA ALA A 368 24.67 -57.62 -4.55
C ALA A 368 23.98 -57.78 -3.18
N GLN A 369 23.91 -58.98 -2.62
CA GLN A 369 23.41 -59.22 -1.26
C GLN A 369 24.28 -58.58 -0.16
N THR A 370 25.54 -58.25 -0.47
CA THR A 370 26.45 -57.62 0.49
C THR A 370 26.39 -56.09 0.45
N VAL A 371 25.60 -55.51 -0.46
CA VAL A 371 25.40 -54.07 -0.61
C VAL A 371 24.32 -53.60 0.35
N THR A 372 24.50 -52.40 0.90
CA THR A 372 23.45 -51.74 1.70
C THR A 372 22.60 -50.86 0.79
N TYR A 373 21.28 -51.09 0.81
CA TYR A 373 20.31 -50.32 0.04
C TYR A 373 19.57 -49.33 0.93
N ALA A 374 19.37 -48.11 0.42
CA ALA A 374 18.57 -47.07 1.05
C ALA A 374 17.45 -46.57 0.11
N PRO A 375 16.35 -46.00 0.63
CA PRO A 375 15.34 -45.36 -0.19
C PRO A 375 15.93 -44.24 -1.07
N SER A 376 15.43 -44.13 -2.30
CA SER A 376 15.84 -43.06 -3.23
C SER A 376 15.42 -41.68 -2.71
N GLN A 377 16.32 -40.70 -2.80
CA GLN A 377 16.07 -39.31 -2.43
C GLN A 377 15.39 -38.50 -3.56
N VAL A 378 15.44 -39.03 -4.78
CA VAL A 378 14.87 -38.43 -6.00
C VAL A 378 14.02 -39.46 -6.73
N THR A 379 13.27 -39.05 -7.75
CA THR A 379 12.49 -40.02 -8.53
C THR A 379 13.45 -40.97 -9.28
N TYR A 380 13.31 -42.27 -9.07
CA TYR A 380 14.14 -43.28 -9.73
C TYR A 380 13.32 -43.99 -10.81
N ILE A 381 13.68 -43.79 -12.08
CA ILE A 381 13.06 -44.51 -13.20
C ILE A 381 13.89 -45.77 -13.46
N SER A 382 13.26 -46.94 -13.30
CA SER A 382 13.94 -48.23 -13.49
C SER A 382 14.27 -48.45 -14.96
N GLY A 383 15.52 -48.83 -15.26
CA GLY A 383 15.92 -49.23 -16.60
C GLY A 383 15.28 -50.55 -17.06
N VAL A 384 14.73 -51.34 -16.13
CA VAL A 384 14.08 -52.64 -16.43
C VAL A 384 12.60 -52.47 -16.77
N THR A 385 11.87 -51.64 -16.02
CA THR A 385 10.42 -51.44 -16.23
C THR A 385 10.10 -50.24 -17.10
N GLY A 386 10.99 -49.24 -17.15
CA GLY A 386 10.74 -47.96 -17.82
C GLY A 386 9.82 -47.00 -17.05
N ALA A 387 9.46 -47.35 -15.82
CA ALA A 387 8.55 -46.56 -14.96
C ALA A 387 9.25 -46.14 -13.66
N ALA A 388 8.65 -45.17 -12.96
CA ALA A 388 9.07 -44.80 -11.61
C ALA A 388 8.95 -46.02 -10.68
N ALA A 389 10.05 -46.35 -10.00
CA ALA A 389 10.14 -47.56 -9.18
C ALA A 389 10.12 -47.23 -7.69
N SER A 390 9.43 -48.06 -6.92
CA SER A 390 9.41 -47.99 -5.47
C SER A 390 10.67 -48.63 -4.85
N PHE A 391 11.07 -48.18 -3.66
CA PHE A 391 12.22 -48.77 -2.97
C PHE A 391 12.09 -50.29 -2.75
N ALA A 392 10.88 -50.81 -2.50
CA ALA A 392 10.63 -52.24 -2.35
C ALA A 392 10.95 -53.05 -3.63
N GLU A 393 10.88 -52.41 -4.79
CA GLU A 393 11.19 -53.03 -6.08
C GLU A 393 12.69 -53.06 -6.36
N VAL A 394 13.38 -51.96 -6.12
CA VAL A 394 14.78 -51.76 -6.56
C VAL A 394 15.82 -51.92 -5.45
N GLY A 395 15.42 -51.84 -4.19
CA GLY A 395 16.28 -51.91 -3.00
C GLY A 395 16.68 -53.32 -2.56
N ARG A 396 16.89 -54.24 -3.51
CA ARG A 396 17.19 -55.66 -3.23
C ARG A 396 18.12 -56.26 -4.27
N ALA A 397 18.97 -57.20 -3.85
CA ALA A 397 19.92 -57.89 -4.73
C ALA A 397 19.26 -58.57 -5.94
N ALA A 398 18.06 -59.12 -5.76
CA ALA A 398 17.28 -59.74 -6.83
C ALA A 398 16.96 -58.77 -7.99
N TYR A 399 16.78 -57.47 -7.71
CA TYR A 399 16.60 -56.47 -8.77
C TYR A 399 17.83 -56.39 -9.67
N TRP A 400 19.02 -56.33 -9.07
CA TRP A 400 20.28 -56.22 -9.79
C TRP A 400 20.58 -57.49 -10.59
N ARG A 401 20.20 -58.68 -10.10
CA ARG A 401 20.20 -59.91 -10.89
C ARG A 401 19.33 -59.77 -12.14
N THR A 402 18.08 -59.33 -11.96
CA THR A 402 17.13 -59.12 -13.05
C THR A 402 17.65 -58.09 -14.06
N HIS A 403 18.20 -56.98 -13.59
CA HIS A 403 18.78 -55.91 -14.42
C HIS A 403 19.91 -56.39 -15.34
N GLN A 404 20.68 -57.43 -14.98
CA GLN A 404 21.71 -57.97 -15.88
C GLN A 404 21.14 -58.77 -17.07
N ARG A 405 19.93 -59.32 -16.92
CA ARG A 405 19.34 -60.32 -17.83
C ARG A 405 18.20 -59.76 -18.69
N GLN A 406 17.40 -58.85 -18.13
CA GLN A 406 16.21 -58.29 -18.77
C GLN A 406 16.56 -57.12 -19.71
N PRO A 407 15.70 -56.81 -20.71
CA PRO A 407 15.94 -55.69 -21.61
C PRO A 407 15.96 -54.35 -20.89
N VAL A 408 16.85 -53.46 -21.32
CA VAL A 408 16.84 -52.05 -20.92
C VAL A 408 15.74 -51.31 -21.68
N ARG A 409 14.68 -50.91 -20.97
CA ARG A 409 13.49 -50.23 -21.51
C ARG A 409 13.67 -48.70 -21.52
N PHE A 410 14.72 -48.22 -22.18
CA PHE A 410 15.07 -46.79 -22.17
C PHE A 410 14.04 -45.90 -22.86
N ALA A 411 13.40 -46.37 -23.94
CA ALA A 411 12.32 -45.64 -24.62
C ALA A 411 11.15 -45.34 -23.68
N ASP A 412 10.80 -46.32 -22.84
CA ASP A 412 9.72 -46.20 -21.86
C ASP A 412 10.15 -45.26 -20.72
N ALA A 413 11.38 -45.40 -20.22
CA ALA A 413 11.93 -44.49 -19.22
C ALA A 413 11.93 -43.03 -19.68
N ALA A 414 12.39 -42.77 -20.90
CA ALA A 414 12.37 -41.44 -21.50
C ALA A 414 10.94 -40.92 -21.71
N THR A 415 10.02 -41.79 -22.13
CA THR A 415 8.60 -41.45 -22.29
C THR A 415 7.98 -41.04 -20.95
N THR A 416 8.25 -41.79 -19.88
CA THR A 416 7.82 -41.46 -18.52
C THR A 416 8.35 -40.09 -18.10
N LEU A 417 9.64 -39.79 -18.32
CA LEU A 417 10.21 -38.48 -18.00
C LEU A 417 9.57 -37.34 -18.80
N LEU A 418 9.32 -37.52 -20.10
CA LEU A 418 8.69 -36.48 -20.91
C LEU A 418 7.22 -36.26 -20.51
N HIS A 419 6.48 -37.34 -20.24
CA HIS A 419 5.09 -37.30 -19.80
C HIS A 419 4.94 -36.62 -18.42
N ASP A 420 5.85 -36.92 -17.49
CA ASP A 420 5.82 -36.40 -16.12
C ASP A 420 6.35 -34.96 -16.01
N GLY A 421 6.62 -34.29 -17.13
CA GLY A 421 6.96 -32.87 -17.19
C GLY A 421 8.40 -32.54 -16.79
N TYR A 422 9.36 -33.41 -17.08
CA TYR A 422 10.78 -33.08 -16.91
C TYR A 422 11.29 -32.26 -18.11
N ASP A 423 11.51 -30.97 -17.87
CA ASP A 423 11.85 -29.97 -18.89
C ASP A 423 13.31 -30.03 -19.34
N LEU A 424 14.21 -30.45 -18.44
CA LEU A 424 15.65 -30.41 -18.65
C LEU A 424 16.21 -31.83 -18.50
N LEU A 425 16.73 -32.37 -19.59
CA LEU A 425 17.34 -33.71 -19.60
C LEU A 425 18.86 -33.55 -19.66
N LEU A 426 19.53 -33.80 -18.54
CA LEU A 426 20.98 -33.70 -18.40
C LEU A 426 21.62 -35.09 -18.56
N GLU A 427 22.35 -35.32 -19.65
CA GLU A 427 23.07 -36.58 -19.84
C GLU A 427 24.42 -36.54 -19.11
N ILE A 428 24.60 -37.51 -18.22
CA ILE A 428 25.79 -37.76 -17.42
C ILE A 428 26.60 -38.87 -18.09
N GLY A 429 27.60 -38.47 -18.86
CA GLY A 429 28.46 -39.39 -19.59
C GLY A 429 29.43 -38.68 -20.54
N PRO A 430 30.24 -39.46 -21.28
CA PRO A 430 31.32 -38.94 -22.13
C PRO A 430 30.81 -38.33 -23.46
N ALA A 431 29.58 -38.65 -23.87
CA ALA A 431 28.97 -38.17 -25.10
C ALA A 431 27.43 -38.23 -25.03
N PRO A 432 26.71 -37.42 -25.83
CA PRO A 432 25.24 -37.28 -25.78
C PRO A 432 24.49 -38.40 -26.51
N THR A 433 24.70 -39.64 -26.09
CA THR A 433 24.14 -40.81 -26.78
C THR A 433 22.65 -40.96 -26.49
N LEU A 434 22.27 -40.85 -25.21
CA LEU A 434 20.90 -41.00 -24.74
C LEU A 434 20.02 -39.84 -25.22
N LEU A 435 20.52 -38.61 -25.20
CA LEU A 435 19.80 -37.45 -25.73
C LEU A 435 19.52 -37.59 -27.23
N GLY A 436 20.48 -38.12 -28.01
CA GLY A 436 20.28 -38.40 -29.43
C GLY A 436 19.26 -39.51 -29.71
N ILE A 437 19.02 -40.40 -28.74
CA ILE A 437 17.95 -41.41 -28.79
C ILE A 437 16.60 -40.76 -28.48
N ILE A 438 16.51 -39.98 -27.40
CA ILE A 438 15.26 -39.31 -26.97
C ILE A 438 14.72 -38.38 -28.07
N GLN A 439 15.60 -37.63 -28.75
CA GLN A 439 15.23 -36.74 -29.86
C GLN A 439 14.55 -37.45 -31.05
N ARG A 440 14.55 -38.78 -31.11
CA ARG A 440 13.91 -39.57 -32.17
C ARG A 440 12.63 -40.25 -31.71
N LEU A 441 12.21 -40.03 -30.46
CA LEU A 441 10.94 -40.54 -29.95
C LEU A 441 9.79 -39.68 -30.50
N PRO A 442 8.64 -40.25 -30.86
CA PRO A 442 7.50 -39.48 -31.38
C PRO A 442 7.03 -38.37 -30.43
N LEU A 443 7.02 -38.65 -29.12
CA LEU A 443 6.66 -37.68 -28.08
C LEU A 443 7.64 -36.50 -27.95
N ALA A 444 8.87 -36.63 -28.47
CA ALA A 444 9.85 -35.54 -28.46
C ALA A 444 9.48 -34.40 -29.41
N ASP A 445 8.67 -34.67 -30.45
CA ASP A 445 8.15 -33.63 -31.35
C ASP A 445 7.00 -32.82 -30.71
N GLU A 446 6.32 -33.40 -29.71
CA GLU A 446 5.19 -32.78 -28.99
C GLU A 446 5.63 -32.13 -27.67
N ALA A 447 6.60 -32.72 -26.96
CA ALA A 447 7.10 -32.24 -25.68
C ALA A 447 8.21 -31.19 -25.84
N THR A 448 8.08 -30.04 -25.17
CA THR A 448 9.14 -29.02 -25.15
C THR A 448 10.15 -29.34 -24.04
N PHE A 449 11.24 -30.06 -24.36
CA PHE A 449 12.35 -30.31 -23.43
C PHE A 449 13.70 -29.79 -23.97
N GLN A 450 14.66 -29.56 -23.08
CA GLN A 450 16.02 -29.16 -23.43
C GLN A 450 17.00 -30.30 -23.18
N ALA A 451 17.73 -30.69 -24.23
CA ALA A 451 18.76 -31.72 -24.17
C ALA A 451 20.11 -31.11 -23.75
N VAL A 452 20.61 -31.45 -22.57
CA VAL A 452 21.83 -30.87 -21.98
C VAL A 452 22.89 -31.96 -21.82
N PRO A 453 24.00 -31.93 -22.58
CA PRO A 453 25.02 -32.97 -22.47
C PRO A 453 26.21 -32.54 -21.61
N SER A 454 26.57 -33.33 -20.59
CA SER A 454 27.73 -33.01 -19.75
C SER A 454 29.01 -32.87 -20.56
N LEU A 455 29.27 -33.84 -21.45
CA LEU A 455 30.43 -33.86 -22.34
C LEU A 455 30.02 -34.19 -23.78
N ARG A 456 30.89 -33.82 -24.72
CA ARG A 456 30.82 -34.20 -26.12
C ARG A 456 32.21 -34.60 -26.55
N LYS A 457 32.32 -35.78 -27.16
CA LYS A 457 33.56 -36.22 -27.80
C LYS A 457 34.05 -35.16 -28.81
N ASP A 458 35.36 -34.97 -28.86
CA ASP A 458 36.07 -34.03 -29.74
C ASP A 458 35.75 -32.54 -29.46
N ARG A 459 35.25 -32.22 -28.26
CA ARG A 459 35.15 -30.83 -27.75
C ARG A 459 35.98 -30.69 -26.47
N ASP A 460 36.40 -29.46 -26.20
CA ASP A 460 37.04 -29.12 -24.92
C ASP A 460 36.07 -29.34 -23.76
N ASP A 461 36.47 -30.17 -22.79
CA ASP A 461 35.61 -30.58 -21.68
C ASP A 461 35.16 -29.37 -20.82
N ASN A 462 36.07 -28.42 -20.56
CA ASN A 462 35.82 -27.25 -19.72
C ASN A 462 34.81 -26.30 -20.39
N LYS A 463 34.99 -26.04 -21.68
CA LYS A 463 34.06 -25.21 -22.45
C LYS A 463 32.69 -25.89 -22.56
N GLN A 464 32.65 -27.19 -22.88
CA GLN A 464 31.41 -27.94 -23.06
C GLN A 464 30.55 -27.98 -21.79
N ILE A 465 31.15 -28.24 -20.62
CA ILE A 465 30.38 -28.31 -19.38
C ILE A 465 29.86 -26.92 -18.97
N LEU A 466 30.62 -25.84 -19.20
CA LEU A 466 30.14 -24.47 -18.97
C LEU A 466 29.05 -24.05 -19.98
N SER A 467 29.15 -24.45 -21.25
CA SER A 467 28.05 -24.29 -22.21
C SER A 467 26.78 -24.98 -21.70
N SER A 468 26.92 -26.15 -21.09
CA SER A 468 25.81 -26.95 -20.56
C SER A 468 25.21 -26.31 -19.30
N LEU A 469 26.04 -25.74 -18.43
CA LEU A 469 25.56 -24.90 -17.32
C LEU A 469 24.80 -23.66 -17.85
N GLY A 470 25.30 -23.06 -18.93
CA GLY A 470 24.61 -21.98 -19.64
C GLY A 470 23.25 -22.41 -20.19
N MET A 471 23.16 -23.63 -20.75
CA MET A 471 21.89 -24.22 -21.20
C MET A 471 20.90 -24.40 -20.07
N LEU A 472 21.33 -24.93 -18.91
CA LEU A 472 20.49 -25.06 -17.72
C LEU A 472 20.03 -23.70 -17.19
N TYR A 473 20.94 -22.72 -17.14
CA TYR A 473 20.62 -21.36 -16.75
C TYR A 473 19.54 -20.75 -17.64
N ILE A 474 19.63 -20.91 -18.97
CA ILE A 474 18.61 -20.38 -19.89
C ILE A 474 17.31 -21.18 -19.80
N GLY A 475 17.40 -22.48 -19.47
CA GLY A 475 16.29 -23.36 -19.16
C GLY A 475 15.57 -23.05 -17.84
N GLY A 476 15.95 -21.97 -17.14
CA GLY A 476 15.27 -21.48 -15.95
C GLY A 476 15.93 -21.87 -14.63
N VAL A 477 16.99 -22.68 -14.63
CA VAL A 477 17.65 -23.13 -13.39
C VAL A 477 18.30 -21.94 -12.68
N ASP A 478 18.08 -21.84 -11.38
CA ASP A 478 18.72 -20.86 -10.51
C ASP A 478 20.10 -21.36 -10.10
N VAL A 479 21.10 -20.98 -10.91
CA VAL A 479 22.50 -21.36 -10.68
C VAL A 479 23.04 -20.59 -9.47
N PRO A 480 23.57 -21.25 -8.43
CA PRO A 480 24.26 -20.58 -7.34
C PRO A 480 25.65 -20.14 -7.80
N TRP A 481 25.71 -19.01 -8.52
CA TRP A 481 26.93 -18.48 -9.15
C TRP A 481 28.11 -18.28 -8.19
N ALA A 482 27.85 -18.05 -6.89
CA ALA A 482 28.88 -17.96 -5.86
C ALA A 482 29.63 -19.29 -5.62
N GLN A 483 29.01 -20.43 -5.95
CA GLN A 483 29.61 -21.78 -5.86
C GLN A 483 30.37 -22.17 -7.14
N LEU A 484 30.25 -21.36 -8.22
CA LEU A 484 30.94 -21.60 -9.48
C LEU A 484 32.41 -21.13 -9.39
N GLY A 485 33.21 -21.85 -8.59
CA GLY A 485 34.62 -21.58 -8.36
C GLY A 485 34.90 -20.90 -7.02
N GLN A 486 36.10 -20.34 -6.88
CA GLN A 486 36.54 -19.66 -5.65
C GLN A 486 36.03 -18.21 -5.56
N PRO A 487 36.03 -17.58 -4.36
CA PRO A 487 35.66 -16.18 -4.20
C PRO A 487 36.46 -15.25 -5.12
N ARG A 488 35.79 -14.26 -5.72
CA ARG A 488 36.37 -13.30 -6.67
C ARG A 488 35.99 -11.87 -6.29
N GLN A 489 36.70 -10.89 -6.85
CA GLN A 489 36.43 -9.49 -6.55
C GLN A 489 35.20 -8.99 -7.33
N ARG A 490 34.42 -8.10 -6.72
CA ARG A 490 33.29 -7.46 -7.41
C ARG A 490 33.76 -6.23 -8.16
N VAL A 491 33.49 -6.17 -9.47
CA VAL A 491 33.92 -5.08 -10.36
C VAL A 491 32.75 -4.23 -10.85
N HIS A 492 33.02 -3.00 -11.30
CA HIS A 492 31.97 -2.15 -11.85
C HIS A 492 31.54 -2.63 -13.24
N LEU A 493 30.34 -3.23 -13.32
CA LEU A 493 29.77 -3.70 -14.59
C LEU A 493 28.72 -2.73 -15.17
N PRO A 494 28.46 -2.77 -16.48
CA PRO A 494 27.39 -2.01 -17.12
C PRO A 494 26.04 -2.16 -16.41
N THR A 495 25.28 -1.07 -16.36
CA THR A 495 23.96 -1.02 -15.72
C THR A 495 22.87 -1.54 -16.64
N TYR A 496 21.75 -1.97 -16.03
CA TYR A 496 20.59 -2.52 -16.74
C TYR A 496 20.01 -1.52 -17.76
N PRO A 497 19.80 -1.93 -19.04
CA PRO A 497 19.14 -1.10 -20.05
C PRO A 497 17.62 -1.13 -19.84
N PHE A 498 17.12 -0.23 -19.00
CA PHE A 498 15.68 -0.01 -18.88
C PHE A 498 15.08 0.29 -20.25
N GLN A 499 14.16 -0.56 -20.70
CA GLN A 499 13.36 -0.31 -21.89
C GLN A 499 12.35 0.76 -21.50
N ARG A 500 12.75 2.01 -21.68
CA ARG A 500 12.03 3.20 -21.22
C ARG A 500 10.71 3.34 -21.98
N GLN A 501 9.73 2.57 -21.54
CA GLN A 501 8.34 2.75 -21.85
C GLN A 501 7.76 3.72 -20.81
N ARG A 502 6.98 4.69 -21.28
CA ARG A 502 6.38 5.71 -20.42
C ARG A 502 5.23 5.08 -19.64
N TYR A 503 5.52 4.55 -18.46
CA TYR A 503 4.54 4.04 -17.49
C TYR A 503 4.44 5.00 -16.30
N TRP A 504 3.91 6.18 -16.56
CA TRP A 504 3.52 7.08 -15.49
C TRP A 504 2.07 6.73 -15.13
N LEU A 505 1.79 6.49 -13.85
CA LEU A 505 0.56 7.01 -13.28
C LEU A 505 0.74 8.52 -13.40
N GLU A 506 0.38 9.07 -14.55
CA GLU A 506 -0.03 10.46 -14.59
C GLU A 506 -1.19 10.46 -13.60
N ALA A 507 -0.93 10.83 -12.34
CA ALA A 507 -1.96 10.99 -11.31
C ALA A 507 -3.05 11.77 -12.02
N ALA A 508 -4.15 11.09 -12.41
CA ALA A 508 -4.95 11.42 -13.60
C ALA A 508 -4.82 12.90 -13.86
N PRO A 509 -3.97 13.33 -14.82
CA PRO A 509 -3.21 14.57 -14.71
C PRO A 509 -4.05 15.58 -13.95
N GLN A 510 -3.72 15.89 -12.69
CA GLN A 510 -4.06 17.20 -12.13
C GLN A 510 -3.65 18.13 -13.25
N MET A 511 -4.64 18.70 -13.96
CA MET A 511 -4.65 18.91 -15.41
C MET A 511 -3.51 19.78 -15.95
N THR A 512 -2.28 19.28 -15.89
CA THR A 512 -1.07 19.91 -16.43
C THR A 512 -0.88 19.54 -17.90
N GLY A 513 -1.77 18.72 -18.46
CA GLY A 513 -1.99 18.53 -19.89
C GLY A 513 -2.79 19.65 -20.57
N ARG A 514 -3.00 20.80 -19.93
CA ARG A 514 -3.50 21.98 -20.63
C ARG A 514 -2.30 22.69 -21.27
N GLN A 515 -1.99 22.32 -22.51
CA GLN A 515 -1.03 23.06 -23.37
C GLN A 515 -1.44 24.53 -23.60
N THR A 516 -2.63 24.90 -23.15
CA THR A 516 -3.14 26.27 -23.14
C THR A 516 -2.81 26.92 -21.80
N PRO A 517 -2.19 28.12 -21.76
CA PRO A 517 -1.99 28.85 -20.51
C PRO A 517 -3.32 29.03 -19.77
N PRO A 518 -3.31 29.10 -18.42
CA PRO A 518 -4.51 29.37 -17.64
C PRO A 518 -5.19 30.64 -18.16
N LEU A 519 -6.53 30.63 -18.22
CA LEU A 519 -7.32 31.77 -18.67
C LEU A 519 -7.13 32.98 -17.74
N HIS A 520 -6.94 32.71 -16.46
CA HIS A 520 -6.74 33.72 -15.43
C HIS A 520 -5.98 33.12 -14.23
N PRO A 521 -5.06 33.86 -13.58
CA PRO A 521 -4.26 33.34 -12.47
C PRO A 521 -5.06 32.72 -11.30
N LEU A 522 -6.28 33.20 -11.03
CA LEU A 522 -7.15 32.67 -9.97
C LEU A 522 -8.25 31.71 -10.43
N LEU A 523 -8.61 31.72 -11.72
CA LEU A 523 -9.66 30.82 -12.23
C LEU A 523 -9.09 29.55 -12.83
N GLY A 524 -7.78 29.53 -13.08
CA GLY A 524 -7.12 28.46 -13.80
C GLY A 524 -7.75 28.33 -15.18
N TRP A 525 -8.59 27.33 -15.34
CA TRP A 525 -8.96 26.88 -16.67
C TRP A 525 -10.38 26.29 -16.75
N ARG A 526 -11.04 26.44 -17.89
CA ARG A 526 -12.42 25.98 -18.10
C ARG A 526 -12.50 24.45 -18.27
N VAL A 527 -13.28 23.77 -17.43
CA VAL A 527 -13.57 22.34 -17.50
C VAL A 527 -14.69 22.09 -18.52
N ARG A 528 -14.51 21.06 -19.36
CA ARG A 528 -15.57 20.59 -20.27
C ARG A 528 -16.46 19.60 -19.51
N ALA A 529 -17.58 20.09 -19.00
CA ALA A 529 -18.61 19.27 -18.37
C ALA A 529 -19.77 19.02 -19.34
N ALA A 530 -20.52 17.93 -19.14
CA ALA A 530 -21.75 17.63 -19.89
C ALA A 530 -22.96 18.46 -19.41
N THR A 531 -22.79 19.24 -18.34
CA THR A 531 -23.78 20.15 -17.77
C THR A 531 -23.87 21.45 -18.57
N GLN A 532 -24.97 22.18 -18.43
CA GLN A 532 -25.10 23.53 -18.98
C GLN A 532 -24.25 24.57 -18.21
N ASP A 533 -23.90 24.26 -16.96
CA ASP A 533 -23.06 25.10 -16.13
C ASP A 533 -21.62 25.13 -16.63
N VAL A 534 -21.01 26.31 -16.60
CA VAL A 534 -19.61 26.51 -16.91
C VAL A 534 -18.79 26.34 -15.64
N ILE A 535 -17.84 25.42 -15.67
CA ILE A 535 -16.97 25.14 -14.54
C ILE A 535 -15.56 25.63 -14.86
N PHE A 536 -14.97 26.38 -13.95
CA PHE A 536 -13.55 26.74 -13.92
C PHE A 536 -12.89 26.03 -12.75
N GLU A 537 -11.66 25.61 -12.94
CA GLU A 537 -10.90 24.89 -11.91
C GLU A 537 -9.50 25.47 -11.81
N GLN A 538 -9.03 25.63 -10.58
CA GLN A 538 -7.70 26.11 -10.24
C GLN A 538 -7.17 25.39 -9.00
N GLU A 539 -5.86 25.27 -8.89
CA GLU A 539 -5.19 24.93 -7.63
C GLU A 539 -4.53 26.17 -7.05
N LEU A 540 -4.98 26.57 -5.87
CA LEU A 540 -4.41 27.70 -5.15
C LEU A 540 -3.32 27.20 -4.20
N SER A 541 -2.10 27.72 -4.33
CA SER A 541 -1.03 27.48 -3.36
C SER A 541 -0.20 28.73 -3.13
N LEU A 542 0.37 28.85 -1.93
CA LEU A 542 1.25 29.96 -1.59
C LEU A 542 2.54 29.95 -2.41
N ALA A 543 2.98 28.78 -2.90
CA ALA A 543 4.13 28.67 -3.78
C ALA A 543 3.87 29.27 -5.17
N GLN A 544 2.66 29.09 -5.73
CA GLN A 544 2.29 29.60 -7.06
C GLN A 544 1.86 31.07 -7.04
N LEU A 545 1.22 31.51 -5.95
CA LEU A 545 0.72 32.88 -5.78
C LEU A 545 1.24 33.47 -4.45
N PRO A 546 2.55 33.82 -4.37
CA PRO A 546 3.20 34.19 -3.10
C PRO A 546 2.59 35.37 -2.37
N PHE A 547 1.92 36.28 -3.09
CA PHE A 547 1.26 37.43 -2.47
C PHE A 547 0.17 37.00 -1.48
N LEU A 548 -0.50 35.87 -1.70
CA LEU A 548 -1.56 35.36 -0.82
C LEU A 548 -1.05 35.03 0.59
N ALA A 549 0.24 34.72 0.75
CA ALA A 549 0.85 34.45 2.06
C ALA A 549 0.85 35.69 2.98
N ALA A 550 0.65 36.88 2.41
CA ALA A 550 0.59 38.15 3.11
C ALA A 550 -0.83 38.57 3.52
N HIS A 551 -1.88 37.80 3.20
CA HIS A 551 -3.22 38.04 3.72
C HIS A 551 -3.52 37.05 4.83
N ARG A 552 -3.15 37.41 6.07
CA ARG A 552 -3.30 36.54 7.25
C ARG A 552 -4.37 37.03 8.20
N VAL A 553 -5.16 36.09 8.71
CA VAL A 553 -6.20 36.31 9.72
C VAL A 553 -5.96 35.31 10.85
N PHE A 554 -5.77 35.82 12.07
CA PHE A 554 -5.35 35.06 13.25
C PHE A 554 -4.15 34.15 12.94
N GLY A 555 -3.10 34.71 12.33
CA GLY A 555 -1.90 33.98 11.95
C GLY A 555 -2.02 33.02 10.75
N THR A 556 -3.21 32.75 10.22
CA THR A 556 -3.43 31.80 9.12
C THR A 556 -3.58 32.52 7.78
N ALA A 557 -2.96 32.02 6.70
CA ALA A 557 -3.17 32.55 5.36
C ALA A 557 -4.60 32.24 4.88
N VAL A 558 -5.38 33.28 4.61
CA VAL A 558 -6.79 33.19 4.19
C VAL A 558 -6.93 33.86 2.83
N PHE A 559 -7.63 33.22 1.91
CA PHE A 559 -7.91 33.81 0.60
C PHE A 559 -8.78 35.08 0.74
N PRO A 560 -8.37 36.22 0.16
CA PRO A 560 -9.04 37.50 0.36
C PRO A 560 -10.41 37.54 -0.32
N ALA A 561 -11.34 38.31 0.24
CA ALA A 561 -12.65 38.54 -0.36
C ALA A 561 -12.56 39.14 -1.77
N ALA A 562 -11.62 40.08 -1.95
CA ALA A 562 -11.29 40.66 -3.25
C ALA A 562 -10.90 39.60 -4.31
N GLY A 563 -10.34 38.47 -3.88
CA GLY A 563 -10.01 37.35 -4.75
C GLY A 563 -11.26 36.68 -5.33
N TYR A 564 -12.30 36.44 -4.51
CA TYR A 564 -13.56 35.87 -5.00
C TYR A 564 -14.27 36.81 -5.99
N LEU A 565 -14.23 38.12 -5.74
CA LEU A 565 -14.82 39.11 -6.64
C LEU A 565 -14.11 39.11 -8.01
N GLU A 566 -12.78 39.09 -8.02
CA GLU A 566 -12.00 38.98 -9.27
C GLU A 566 -12.27 37.65 -10.00
N MET A 567 -12.38 36.54 -9.28
CA MET A 567 -12.74 35.25 -9.87
C MET A 567 -14.11 35.33 -10.58
N ALA A 568 -15.13 35.87 -9.92
CA ALA A 568 -16.46 36.00 -10.51
C ALA A 568 -16.46 36.90 -11.76
N LEU A 569 -15.78 38.06 -11.69
CA LEU A 569 -15.65 38.97 -12.84
C LEU A 569 -14.93 38.31 -14.00
N ALA A 570 -13.78 37.66 -13.76
CA ALA A 570 -13.00 37.01 -14.79
C ALA A 570 -13.76 35.83 -15.43
N ALA A 571 -14.57 35.09 -14.66
CA ALA A 571 -15.38 33.99 -15.18
C ALA A 571 -16.49 34.52 -16.08
N GLY A 572 -17.16 35.59 -15.65
CA GLY A 572 -18.17 36.26 -16.46
C GLY A 572 -17.61 36.87 -17.73
N THR A 573 -16.43 37.53 -17.69
CA THR A 573 -15.74 38.03 -18.88
C THR A 573 -15.41 36.90 -19.85
N ALA A 574 -14.88 35.78 -19.35
CA ALA A 574 -14.52 34.63 -20.18
C ALA A 574 -15.72 33.97 -20.89
N VAL A 575 -16.93 34.04 -20.29
CA VAL A 575 -18.15 33.45 -20.85
C VAL A 575 -18.95 34.44 -21.70
N ARG A 576 -19.08 35.69 -21.27
CA ARG A 576 -19.90 36.72 -21.92
C ARG A 576 -19.13 37.60 -22.92
N GLY A 577 -17.79 37.54 -22.91
CA GLY A 577 -16.91 38.37 -23.75
C GLY A 577 -16.82 39.84 -23.33
N GLN A 578 -17.53 40.24 -22.28
CA GLN A 578 -17.53 41.59 -21.71
C GLN A 578 -17.54 41.51 -20.19
N LEU A 579 -17.00 42.54 -19.53
CA LEU A 579 -16.91 42.62 -18.07
C LEU A 579 -18.31 42.80 -17.46
N PRO A 580 -18.79 41.85 -16.63
CA PRO A 580 -20.11 41.98 -16.00
C PRO A 580 -20.06 42.84 -14.74
N ALA A 581 -21.24 43.13 -14.18
CA ALA A 581 -21.39 43.54 -12.79
C ALA A 581 -21.65 42.30 -11.92
N LEU A 582 -21.37 42.39 -10.61
CA LEU A 582 -21.80 41.40 -9.62
C LEU A 582 -22.93 41.99 -8.78
N GLN A 583 -23.91 41.17 -8.42
CA GLN A 583 -25.01 41.50 -7.52
C GLN A 583 -25.16 40.42 -6.45
N ASP A 584 -25.65 40.82 -5.28
CA ASP A 584 -26.02 39.94 -4.17
C ASP A 584 -24.90 38.93 -3.81
N VAL A 585 -23.65 39.41 -3.73
CA VAL A 585 -22.50 38.57 -3.40
C VAL A 585 -22.50 38.27 -1.91
N LEU A 586 -22.41 36.99 -1.55
CA LEU A 586 -22.35 36.50 -0.18
C LEU A 586 -21.08 35.66 0.02
N LEU A 587 -20.41 35.85 1.15
CA LEU A 587 -19.22 35.12 1.57
C LEU A 587 -19.59 34.19 2.73
N HIS A 588 -19.58 32.88 2.45
CA HIS A 588 -20.08 31.84 3.34
C HIS A 588 -19.02 31.37 4.34
N ALA A 589 -17.78 31.12 3.87
CA ALA A 589 -16.72 30.58 4.68
C ALA A 589 -15.33 31.04 4.20
N PRO A 590 -14.37 31.29 5.12
CA PRO A 590 -13.00 31.61 4.74
C PRO A 590 -12.31 30.39 4.11
N LEU A 591 -11.58 30.62 3.02
CA LEU A 591 -10.73 29.60 2.39
C LEU A 591 -9.32 29.70 2.98
N ARG A 592 -8.92 28.70 3.76
CA ARG A 592 -7.57 28.59 4.33
C ARG A 592 -6.61 28.04 3.30
N LEU A 593 -5.43 28.64 3.22
CA LEU A 593 -4.35 28.20 2.34
C LEU A 593 -3.23 27.60 3.18
N PRO A 594 -3.02 26.28 3.13
CA PRO A 594 -1.94 25.61 3.86
C PRO A 594 -0.57 26.05 3.31
N GLU A 595 0.45 26.06 4.17
CA GLU A 595 1.79 26.55 3.79
C GLU A 595 2.50 25.62 2.80
N ASP A 596 2.32 24.30 2.95
CA ASP A 596 3.03 23.27 2.18
C ASP A 596 2.14 22.49 1.20
N ALA A 597 0.92 22.96 0.91
CA ALA A 597 -0.01 22.25 0.03
C ALA A 597 -0.82 23.20 -0.90
N SER A 598 -1.34 22.62 -1.98
CA SER A 598 -2.29 23.27 -2.88
C SER A 598 -3.72 22.92 -2.48
N VAL A 599 -4.64 23.86 -2.67
CA VAL A 599 -6.08 23.64 -2.46
C VAL A 599 -6.81 23.69 -3.80
N PRO A 600 -7.48 22.60 -4.22
CA PRO A 600 -8.34 22.63 -5.40
C PRO A 600 -9.53 23.56 -5.17
N VAL A 601 -9.79 24.44 -6.14
CA VAL A 601 -10.88 25.42 -6.13
C VAL A 601 -11.61 25.36 -7.45
N GLN A 602 -12.94 25.34 -7.38
CA GLN A 602 -13.81 25.44 -8.55
C GLN A 602 -14.69 26.68 -8.47
N LEU A 603 -14.88 27.33 -9.61
CA LEU A 603 -15.96 28.29 -9.81
C LEU A 603 -16.99 27.68 -10.75
N LEU A 604 -18.21 27.50 -10.25
CA LEU A 604 -19.39 27.10 -11.00
C LEU A 604 -20.12 28.36 -11.46
N LEU A 605 -20.46 28.45 -12.73
CA LEU A 605 -21.27 29.53 -13.30
C LEU A 605 -22.45 28.93 -14.06
N ALA A 606 -23.65 29.12 -13.51
CA ALA A 606 -24.89 28.66 -14.11
C ALA A 606 -25.31 29.51 -15.32
N ALA A 607 -26.17 28.95 -16.17
CA ALA A 607 -26.64 29.61 -17.39
C ALA A 607 -27.42 30.92 -17.14
N ASP A 608 -28.10 31.03 -15.99
CA ASP A 608 -28.82 32.24 -15.57
C ASP A 608 -27.88 33.33 -15.02
N GLY A 609 -26.61 33.01 -14.80
CA GLY A 609 -25.59 33.92 -14.28
C GLY A 609 -25.30 33.78 -12.79
N ALA A 610 -25.90 32.83 -12.08
CA ALA A 610 -25.53 32.54 -10.70
C ALA A 610 -24.13 31.91 -10.64
N PHE A 611 -23.27 32.37 -9.74
CA PHE A 611 -21.93 31.80 -9.55
C PHE A 611 -21.73 31.28 -8.13
N GLN A 612 -20.88 30.26 -8.00
CA GLN A 612 -20.44 29.71 -6.71
C GLN A 612 -18.93 29.40 -6.77
N VAL A 613 -18.20 29.71 -5.71
CA VAL A 613 -16.80 29.36 -5.54
C VAL A 613 -16.67 28.35 -4.40
N LEU A 614 -16.12 27.18 -4.71
CA LEU A 614 -15.96 26.07 -3.78
C LEU A 614 -14.52 25.60 -3.73
N SER A 615 -14.10 25.07 -2.58
CA SER A 615 -12.82 24.36 -2.47
C SER A 615 -13.02 22.93 -1.98
N GLN A 616 -12.07 22.05 -2.28
CA GLN A 616 -12.07 20.68 -1.82
C GLN A 616 -11.11 20.50 -0.65
N GLY A 617 -11.63 19.97 0.47
CA GLY A 617 -10.84 19.60 1.65
C GLY A 617 -10.06 18.29 1.47
N SER A 618 -9.18 17.97 2.41
CA SER A 618 -8.44 16.70 2.44
C SER A 618 -9.32 15.46 2.64
N ASP A 619 -10.56 15.66 3.09
CA ASP A 619 -11.62 14.64 3.25
C ASP A 619 -12.47 14.49 1.97
N GLU A 620 -12.04 15.08 0.86
CA GLU A 620 -12.71 15.15 -0.43
C GLU A 620 -14.06 15.90 -0.45
N ARG A 621 -14.46 16.54 0.66
CA ARG A 621 -15.70 17.33 0.72
C ARG A 621 -15.52 18.72 0.13
N TRP A 622 -16.54 19.18 -0.60
CA TRP A 622 -16.58 20.53 -1.17
C TRP A 622 -17.21 21.52 -0.19
N THR A 623 -16.51 22.64 0.05
CA THR A 623 -16.97 23.75 0.90
C THR A 623 -17.31 24.96 0.05
N LEU A 624 -18.50 25.53 0.21
CA LEU A 624 -18.90 26.78 -0.45
C LEU A 624 -18.28 27.98 0.26
N HIS A 625 -17.56 28.82 -0.48
CA HIS A 625 -16.90 30.02 0.04
C HIS A 625 -17.58 31.32 -0.36
N ALA A 626 -18.00 31.44 -1.61
CA ALA A 626 -18.65 32.64 -2.12
C ALA A 626 -19.74 32.29 -3.14
N ALA A 627 -20.82 33.06 -3.17
CA ALA A 627 -21.88 32.94 -4.16
C ALA A 627 -22.44 34.32 -4.54
N GLY A 628 -23.04 34.44 -5.72
CA GLY A 628 -23.68 35.69 -6.16
C GLY A 628 -24.21 35.61 -7.59
N GLN A 629 -24.59 36.76 -8.14
CA GLN A 629 -25.20 36.86 -9.48
C GLN A 629 -24.39 37.74 -10.43
N LEU A 630 -24.21 37.30 -11.67
CA LEU A 630 -23.68 38.12 -12.76
C LEU A 630 -24.78 38.98 -13.40
N ALA A 631 -24.66 40.30 -13.28
CA ALA A 631 -25.54 41.27 -13.91
C ALA A 631 -24.91 41.95 -15.14
N ALA A 632 -25.73 42.62 -15.94
CA ALA A 632 -25.24 43.44 -17.05
C ALA A 632 -24.57 44.70 -16.52
N SER A 633 -23.43 45.06 -17.11
CA SER A 633 -22.73 46.30 -16.78
C SER A 633 -23.60 47.49 -17.17
N SER A 634 -23.79 48.43 -16.26
CA SER A 634 -24.47 49.70 -16.51
C SER A 634 -23.55 50.87 -16.17
N ALA A 635 -23.53 51.89 -17.03
CA ALA A 635 -22.82 53.13 -16.71
C ALA A 635 -23.51 53.81 -15.53
N MET A 636 -22.81 53.94 -14.41
CA MET A 636 -23.27 54.67 -13.24
C MET A 636 -22.36 55.88 -13.05
N ALA A 637 -22.96 57.06 -12.88
CA ALA A 637 -22.20 58.22 -12.42
C ALA A 637 -21.88 58.04 -10.93
N ALA A 638 -20.66 58.38 -10.50
CA ALA A 638 -20.35 58.40 -9.08
C ALA A 638 -21.27 59.41 -8.37
N ALA A 639 -21.84 59.02 -7.23
CA ALA A 639 -22.61 59.94 -6.40
C ALA A 639 -21.75 61.07 -5.81
N THR A 640 -20.44 60.83 -5.69
CA THR A 640 -19.44 61.77 -5.18
C THR A 640 -18.24 61.77 -6.12
N SER A 641 -17.72 62.94 -6.48
CA SER A 641 -16.49 63.09 -7.25
C SER A 641 -15.24 63.01 -6.35
N LEU A 642 -14.07 62.71 -6.92
CA LEU A 642 -12.83 62.68 -6.15
C LEU A 642 -12.53 64.03 -5.46
N ALA A 643 -12.86 65.15 -6.11
CA ALA A 643 -12.67 66.49 -5.53
C ALA A 643 -13.57 66.73 -4.30
N GLU A 644 -14.80 66.23 -4.31
CA GLU A 644 -15.72 66.30 -3.16
C GLU A 644 -15.24 65.39 -2.03
N ALA A 645 -14.78 64.18 -2.34
CA ALA A 645 -14.19 63.26 -1.37
C ALA A 645 -12.95 63.86 -0.67
N GLN A 646 -12.07 64.51 -1.43
CA GLN A 646 -10.91 65.25 -0.90
C GLN A 646 -11.33 66.45 -0.04
N ALA A 647 -12.45 67.09 -0.36
CA ALA A 647 -12.99 68.18 0.44
C ALA A 647 -13.62 67.69 1.76
N GLN A 648 -14.18 66.48 1.79
CA GLN A 648 -14.83 65.86 2.96
C GLN A 648 -13.82 65.18 3.90
N CYS A 649 -12.77 64.56 3.38
CA CYS A 649 -11.75 63.87 4.16
C CYS A 649 -10.47 64.71 4.26
N ARG A 650 -10.38 65.58 5.28
CA ARG A 650 -9.26 66.54 5.43
C ARG A 650 -8.22 66.13 6.47
N GLU A 651 -8.58 65.25 7.39
CA GLU A 651 -7.70 64.88 8.50
C GLU A 651 -6.82 63.69 8.11
N GLU A 652 -5.54 63.93 7.83
CA GLU A 652 -4.59 62.86 7.53
C GLU A 652 -4.20 62.11 8.81
N GLY A 653 -4.46 60.79 8.84
CA GLY A 653 -4.19 59.94 9.99
C GLY A 653 -2.86 59.17 9.86
N PRO A 654 -2.24 58.76 10.99
CA PRO A 654 -1.02 57.95 10.95
C PRO A 654 -1.32 56.53 10.45
N LEU A 655 -0.96 56.24 9.20
CA LEU A 655 -1.20 54.96 8.54
C LEU A 655 -0.62 53.75 9.29
N ALA A 656 0.56 53.88 9.91
CA ALA A 656 1.18 52.80 10.68
C ALA A 656 0.27 52.36 11.84
N ALA A 657 -0.29 53.32 12.58
CA ALA A 657 -1.20 53.03 13.68
C ALA A 657 -2.48 52.33 13.22
N GLN A 658 -2.95 52.59 11.99
CA GLN A 658 -4.09 51.88 11.41
C GLN A 658 -3.78 50.39 11.20
N TYR A 659 -2.63 50.05 10.62
CA TYR A 659 -2.25 48.65 10.43
C TYR A 659 -1.89 47.96 11.73
N ASP A 660 -1.32 48.67 12.71
CA ASP A 660 -1.08 48.13 14.06
C ASP A 660 -2.39 47.80 14.77
N ALA A 661 -3.43 48.64 14.61
CA ALA A 661 -4.76 48.36 15.15
C ALA A 661 -5.43 47.15 14.47
N LEU A 662 -5.25 46.98 13.15
CA LEU A 662 -5.70 45.78 12.43
C LEU A 662 -4.97 44.51 12.93
N HIS A 663 -3.65 44.58 13.08
CA HIS A 663 -2.84 43.48 13.62
C HIS A 663 -3.29 43.09 15.04
N ALA A 664 -3.53 44.06 15.92
CA ALA A 664 -4.01 43.80 17.28
C ALA A 664 -5.39 43.10 17.32
N ARG A 665 -6.18 43.20 16.25
CA ARG A 665 -7.48 42.53 16.08
C ARG A 665 -7.35 41.14 15.42
N GLY A 666 -6.14 40.72 15.06
CA GLY A 666 -5.88 39.46 14.36
C GLY A 666 -5.93 39.57 12.84
N LEU A 667 -5.83 40.78 12.26
CA LEU A 667 -5.74 41.00 10.81
C LEU A 667 -4.29 41.34 10.43
N ASP A 668 -3.52 40.30 10.15
CA ASP A 668 -2.07 40.30 10.01
C ASP A 668 -1.64 40.53 8.55
N TYR A 669 -2.03 41.66 7.97
CA TYR A 669 -1.65 41.98 6.60
C TYR A 669 -0.13 42.18 6.46
N GLY A 670 0.48 41.48 5.51
CA GLY A 670 1.88 41.64 5.11
C GLY A 670 2.06 42.65 3.97
N ALA A 671 3.30 42.82 3.51
CA ALA A 671 3.69 43.90 2.58
C ALA A 671 2.84 43.98 1.30
N ALA A 672 2.42 42.83 0.73
CA ALA A 672 1.62 42.82 -0.50
C ALA A 672 0.21 43.41 -0.33
N PHE A 673 -0.39 43.30 0.85
CA PHE A 673 -1.75 43.80 1.16
C PHE A 673 -1.75 45.15 1.89
N ARG A 674 -0.59 45.65 2.33
CA ARG A 674 -0.46 47.00 2.92
C ARG A 674 -0.35 48.10 1.85
N GLY A 675 -1.32 48.15 0.93
CA GLY A 675 -1.27 49.03 -0.25
C GLY A 675 -1.59 50.50 0.00
N MET A 676 -2.28 50.86 1.10
CA MET A 676 -2.51 52.27 1.45
C MET A 676 -1.18 52.99 1.66
N THR A 677 -0.97 54.14 1.02
CA THR A 677 0.22 55.00 1.19
C THR A 677 -0.10 56.26 1.97
N ARG A 678 -1.33 56.75 1.89
CA ARG A 678 -1.88 57.88 2.66
C ARG A 678 -3.34 57.63 2.98
N LEU A 679 -3.82 58.16 4.10
CA LEU A 679 -5.17 57.97 4.61
C LEU A 679 -5.68 59.27 5.24
N TRP A 680 -6.82 59.75 4.78
CA TRP A 680 -7.55 60.88 5.32
C TRP A 680 -8.92 60.44 5.83
N ARG A 681 -9.38 61.06 6.91
CA ARG A 681 -10.67 60.80 7.53
C ARG A 681 -11.58 62.03 7.43
N GLY A 682 -12.87 61.77 7.35
CA GLY A 682 -13.96 62.74 7.42
C GLY A 682 -15.10 62.17 8.26
N GLU A 683 -16.19 62.92 8.38
CA GLU A 683 -17.37 62.46 9.11
C GLU A 683 -18.06 61.32 8.35
N GLY A 684 -18.03 60.11 8.91
CA GLY A 684 -18.62 58.90 8.32
C GLY A 684 -17.95 58.41 7.03
N ALA A 685 -16.78 58.94 6.67
CA ALA A 685 -16.11 58.63 5.41
C ALA A 685 -14.58 58.67 5.54
N ALA A 686 -13.89 57.89 4.70
CA ALA A 686 -12.43 57.85 4.64
C ALA A 686 -11.95 57.84 3.19
N LEU A 687 -10.86 58.56 2.93
CA LEU A 687 -10.21 58.62 1.63
C LEU A 687 -8.79 58.08 1.78
N ALA A 688 -8.35 57.20 0.88
CA ALA A 688 -6.99 56.70 0.87
C ALA A 688 -6.37 56.79 -0.52
N GLN A 689 -5.07 57.05 -0.55
CA GLN A 689 -4.25 56.78 -1.71
C GLN A 689 -3.72 55.37 -1.59
N VAL A 690 -3.95 54.53 -2.60
CA VAL A 690 -3.62 53.11 -2.58
C VAL A 690 -2.69 52.81 -3.73
N HIS A 691 -1.62 52.07 -3.46
CA HIS A 691 -0.61 51.66 -4.43
C HIS A 691 -0.44 50.14 -4.40
N LEU A 692 -0.38 49.50 -5.57
CA LEU A 692 0.00 48.11 -5.68
C LEU A 692 1.53 48.00 -5.57
N PRO A 693 2.08 47.26 -4.59
CA PRO A 693 3.52 47.12 -4.43
C PRO A 693 4.19 46.56 -5.70
N ALA A 694 5.38 47.06 -6.06
CA ALA A 694 6.09 46.71 -7.29
C ALA A 694 6.45 45.21 -7.41
N GLU A 695 6.51 44.51 -6.27
CA GLU A 695 6.79 43.07 -6.18
C GLU A 695 5.59 42.20 -6.59
N VAL A 696 4.40 42.80 -6.74
CA VAL A 696 3.15 42.10 -7.07
C VAL A 696 2.81 42.27 -8.55
N ASN A 697 2.70 41.16 -9.27
CA ASN A 697 2.41 41.17 -10.70
C ASN A 697 0.90 41.34 -10.97
N ALA A 698 0.51 42.48 -11.53
CA ALA A 698 -0.88 42.78 -11.91
C ALA A 698 -1.33 42.17 -13.25
N ALA A 699 -0.44 41.51 -14.00
CA ALA A 699 -0.78 41.01 -15.33
C ALA A 699 -1.85 39.90 -15.27
N GLY A 700 -2.85 40.01 -16.16
CA GLY A 700 -3.91 39.01 -16.30
C GLY A 700 -5.17 39.28 -15.47
N TYR A 701 -5.15 40.27 -14.58
CA TYR A 701 -6.28 40.62 -13.71
C TYR A 701 -7.07 41.84 -14.22
N HIS A 702 -8.38 41.93 -13.89
CA HIS A 702 -9.15 43.17 -14.08
C HIS A 702 -8.79 44.19 -13.01
N TRP A 703 -8.70 43.72 -11.77
CA TRP A 703 -7.97 44.35 -10.67
C TRP A 703 -7.12 43.30 -9.96
N HIS A 704 -5.96 43.70 -9.43
CA HIS A 704 -5.21 42.77 -8.59
C HIS A 704 -5.93 42.64 -7.23
N PRO A 705 -6.17 41.42 -6.69
CA PRO A 705 -6.87 41.24 -5.42
C PRO A 705 -6.27 42.05 -4.27
N ALA A 706 -4.94 42.10 -4.17
CA ALA A 706 -4.26 42.89 -3.14
C ALA A 706 -4.50 44.40 -3.25
N LEU A 707 -4.69 44.92 -4.48
CA LEU A 707 -5.01 46.34 -4.70
C LEU A 707 -6.45 46.64 -4.28
N LEU A 708 -7.40 45.79 -4.70
CA LEU A 708 -8.80 45.95 -4.34
C LEU A 708 -8.99 45.81 -2.83
N ASP A 709 -8.39 44.79 -2.20
CA ASP A 709 -8.48 44.56 -0.77
C ASP A 709 -7.97 45.79 0.03
N ALA A 710 -6.83 46.35 -0.39
CA ALA A 710 -6.31 47.59 0.17
C ALA A 710 -7.21 48.81 -0.07
N CYS A 711 -8.05 48.81 -1.12
CA CYS A 711 -9.08 49.83 -1.33
C CYS A 711 -10.28 49.67 -0.39
N LEU A 712 -10.48 48.50 0.22
CA LEU A 712 -11.52 48.26 1.22
C LEU A 712 -11.06 48.63 2.64
N HIS A 713 -9.75 48.63 2.90
CA HIS A 713 -9.16 48.99 4.20
C HIS A 713 -9.61 50.35 4.77
N PRO A 714 -9.90 51.42 3.99
CA PRO A 714 -10.41 52.67 4.54
C PRO A 714 -11.71 52.51 5.34
N LEU A 715 -12.55 51.50 5.05
CA LEU A 715 -13.72 51.18 5.87
C LEU A 715 -13.35 50.80 7.30
N SER A 716 -12.18 50.16 7.50
CA SER A 716 -11.69 49.81 8.83
C SER A 716 -11.16 51.00 9.63
N ALA A 717 -10.86 52.12 8.95
CA ALA A 717 -10.39 53.35 9.60
C ALA A 717 -11.53 54.13 10.28
N LEU A 718 -12.77 53.76 9.98
CA LEU A 718 -13.97 54.32 10.57
C LEU A 718 -14.43 53.53 11.81
N LEU A 719 -13.96 52.29 11.99
CA LEU A 719 -14.26 51.44 13.16
C LEU A 719 -13.73 52.03 14.46
N ASP A 720 -14.54 51.96 15.52
CA ASP A 720 -14.14 52.36 16.87
C ASP A 720 -13.00 51.47 17.40
N ALA A 721 -12.19 52.02 18.31
CA ALA A 721 -10.99 51.36 18.81
C ALA A 721 -11.27 50.01 19.50
N ASP A 722 -12.41 49.87 20.19
CA ASP A 722 -12.76 48.73 21.04
C ASP A 722 -13.46 47.56 20.32
N GLU A 723 -13.59 47.61 18.99
CA GLU A 723 -14.24 46.55 18.23
C GLU A 723 -13.28 45.43 17.78
N GLY A 724 -13.80 44.19 17.71
CA GLY A 724 -13.06 42.97 17.35
C GLY A 724 -12.67 42.88 15.86
N ALA A 725 -12.18 41.72 15.40
CA ALA A 725 -11.89 41.53 13.98
C ALA A 725 -13.16 41.47 13.14
N TYR A 726 -13.18 42.20 12.03
CA TYR A 726 -14.25 42.14 11.03
C TYR A 726 -13.69 41.63 9.70
N LEU A 727 -14.42 40.70 9.08
CA LEU A 727 -14.14 40.22 7.73
C LEU A 727 -15.28 40.58 6.78
N PRO A 728 -15.00 40.72 5.48
CA PRO A 728 -16.03 40.83 4.46
C PRO A 728 -17.06 39.70 4.54
N PHE A 729 -18.34 40.06 4.43
CA PHE A 729 -19.47 39.14 4.51
C PHE A 729 -20.35 39.19 3.27
N SER A 730 -20.67 40.38 2.75
CA SER A 730 -21.49 40.50 1.53
C SER A 730 -21.21 41.79 0.77
N ALA A 731 -21.63 41.84 -0.49
CA ALA A 731 -21.67 43.06 -1.30
C ALA A 731 -22.95 43.07 -2.13
N ALA A 732 -23.73 44.15 -2.03
CA ALA A 732 -25.00 44.27 -2.75
C ALA A 732 -24.76 44.42 -4.26
N ALA A 733 -23.78 45.24 -4.65
CA ALA A 733 -23.39 45.39 -6.05
C ALA A 733 -21.90 45.72 -6.20
N VAL A 734 -21.26 45.14 -7.23
CA VAL A 734 -19.86 45.40 -7.57
C VAL A 734 -19.75 45.68 -9.06
N GLN A 735 -19.16 46.80 -9.43
CA GLN A 735 -19.05 47.24 -10.82
C GLN A 735 -17.67 47.80 -11.10
N VAL A 736 -17.12 47.45 -12.27
CA VAL A 736 -15.82 47.92 -12.78
C VAL A 736 -16.03 48.64 -14.09
N TYR A 737 -15.44 49.81 -14.24
CA TYR A 737 -15.61 50.68 -15.42
C TYR A 737 -14.34 50.80 -16.26
N GLY A 738 -13.17 50.55 -15.69
CA GLY A 738 -11.88 50.71 -16.37
C GLY A 738 -10.77 49.84 -15.78
N ARG A 739 -9.60 49.86 -16.42
CA ARG A 739 -8.39 49.19 -15.91
C ARG A 739 -7.77 49.99 -14.79
N PHE A 740 -7.27 49.30 -13.78
CA PHE A 740 -6.67 49.93 -12.62
C PHE A 740 -5.20 50.28 -12.90
N PRO A 741 -4.78 51.55 -12.75
CA PRO A 741 -3.37 51.89 -12.66
C PRO A 741 -2.75 51.35 -11.36
N ALA A 742 -1.43 51.36 -11.27
CA ALA A 742 -0.72 50.91 -10.06
C ALA A 742 -1.03 51.77 -8.83
N GLN A 743 -1.53 53.01 -9.01
CA GLN A 743 -1.92 53.89 -7.93
C GLN A 743 -3.33 54.43 -8.19
N VAL A 744 -4.21 54.29 -7.20
CA VAL A 744 -5.62 54.72 -7.25
C VAL A 744 -5.99 55.51 -5.99
N TRP A 745 -7.14 56.18 -6.03
CA TRP A 745 -7.79 56.76 -4.86
C TRP A 745 -8.98 55.89 -4.46
N SER A 746 -9.09 55.53 -3.19
CA SER A 746 -10.25 54.81 -2.65
C SER A 746 -10.99 55.68 -1.66
N TYR A 747 -12.27 55.92 -1.91
CA TYR A 747 -13.18 56.65 -1.06
C TYR A 747 -14.23 55.71 -0.48
N ALA A 748 -14.27 55.59 0.84
CA ALA A 748 -15.19 54.72 1.56
C ALA A 748 -16.17 55.54 2.40
N VAL A 749 -17.45 55.17 2.38
CA VAL A 749 -18.53 55.84 3.12
C VAL A 749 -19.31 54.82 3.93
N TRP A 750 -19.60 55.13 5.18
CA TRP A 750 -20.46 54.31 6.03
C TRP A 750 -21.93 54.69 5.93
N HIS A 751 -22.78 53.67 5.96
CA HIS A 751 -24.24 53.84 5.94
C HIS A 751 -24.90 53.42 7.25
N ALA A 752 -24.45 52.30 7.84
CA ALA A 752 -25.02 51.76 9.08
C ALA A 752 -24.01 50.88 9.84
N GLN A 753 -24.05 50.97 11.17
CA GLN A 753 -23.29 50.15 12.11
C GLN A 753 -24.26 49.41 13.04
N GLY A 754 -24.21 48.08 13.02
CA GLY A 754 -24.85 47.20 13.99
C GLY A 754 -23.81 46.54 14.89
N ALA A 755 -24.24 45.85 15.95
CA ALA A 755 -23.33 45.21 16.91
C ALA A 755 -22.38 44.18 16.26
N GLU A 756 -22.86 43.43 15.27
CA GLU A 756 -22.13 42.33 14.62
C GLU A 756 -21.77 42.61 13.15
N THR A 757 -22.38 43.61 12.51
CA THR A 757 -22.20 43.91 11.09
C THR A 757 -22.13 45.40 10.81
N VAL A 758 -21.21 45.81 9.93
CA VAL A 758 -21.03 47.19 9.48
C VAL A 758 -21.17 47.24 7.97
N THR A 759 -21.90 48.22 7.44
CA THR A 759 -22.15 48.34 5.99
C THR A 759 -21.73 49.70 5.45
N GLY A 760 -21.05 49.70 4.30
CA GLY A 760 -20.64 50.91 3.61
C GLY A 760 -20.43 50.71 2.11
N ASP A 761 -20.14 51.81 1.42
CA ASP A 761 -19.83 51.83 -0.01
C ASP A 761 -18.37 52.24 -0.22
N VAL A 762 -17.77 51.75 -1.31
CA VAL A 762 -16.41 52.09 -1.73
C VAL A 762 -16.42 52.49 -3.20
N PHE A 763 -15.80 53.64 -3.48
CA PHE A 763 -15.63 54.23 -4.80
C PHE A 763 -14.13 54.32 -5.09
N VAL A 764 -13.70 53.83 -6.25
CA VAL A 764 -12.28 53.85 -6.65
C VAL A 764 -12.10 54.76 -7.85
N TYR A 765 -11.12 55.67 -7.81
CA TYR A 765 -10.83 56.65 -8.85
C TYR A 765 -9.37 56.57 -9.32
N ASP A 766 -9.13 57.02 -10.55
CA ASP A 766 -7.77 57.30 -11.03
C ASP A 766 -7.24 58.66 -10.55
N ALA A 767 -6.05 59.04 -11.01
CA ALA A 767 -5.42 60.31 -10.63
C ALA A 767 -6.12 61.55 -11.20
N ASP A 768 -6.88 61.41 -12.29
CA ASP A 768 -7.63 62.48 -12.94
C ASP A 768 -9.07 62.60 -12.38
N GLY A 769 -9.45 61.71 -11.47
CA GLY A 769 -10.77 61.68 -10.82
C GLY A 769 -11.83 60.89 -11.57
N ALA A 770 -11.46 60.12 -12.60
CA ALA A 770 -12.39 59.22 -13.28
C ALA A 770 -12.68 57.98 -12.42
N LEU A 771 -13.95 57.57 -12.38
CA LEU A 771 -14.39 56.42 -11.59
C LEU A 771 -13.97 55.11 -12.26
N LEU A 772 -13.23 54.28 -11.53
CA LEU A 772 -12.73 52.98 -11.96
C LEU A 772 -13.58 51.82 -11.47
N ALA A 773 -14.13 51.90 -10.26
CA ALA A 773 -15.04 50.89 -9.71
C ALA A 773 -15.94 51.40 -8.58
N THR A 774 -17.03 50.67 -8.33
CA THR A 774 -17.90 50.82 -7.16
C THR A 774 -18.16 49.48 -6.49
N VAL A 775 -18.08 49.44 -5.17
CA VAL A 775 -18.52 48.33 -4.31
C VAL A 775 -19.59 48.90 -3.39
N LEU A 776 -20.85 48.54 -3.61
CA LEU A 776 -22.01 49.10 -2.90
C LEU A 776 -22.59 48.07 -1.92
N GLY A 777 -23.07 48.56 -0.77
CA GLY A 777 -23.63 47.73 0.29
C GLY A 777 -22.64 46.68 0.78
N PHE A 778 -21.36 47.03 0.86
CA PHE A 778 -20.31 46.14 1.35
C PHE A 778 -20.45 45.97 2.86
N ALA A 779 -20.75 44.74 3.28
CA ALA A 779 -20.93 44.39 4.67
C ALA A 779 -19.69 43.69 5.23
N LEU A 780 -19.23 44.17 6.37
CA LEU A 780 -18.23 43.54 7.22
C LEU A 780 -18.93 42.88 8.40
N LYS A 781 -18.54 41.66 8.78
CA LYS A 781 -19.08 40.92 9.92
C LYS A 781 -17.99 40.60 10.93
N ARG A 782 -18.30 40.73 12.22
CA ARG A 782 -17.40 40.40 13.32
C ARG A 782 -17.10 38.89 13.33
N VAL A 783 -15.85 38.51 13.57
CA VAL A 783 -15.40 37.11 13.62
C VAL A 783 -14.52 36.82 14.84
N THR A 784 -14.50 35.56 15.26
CA THR A 784 -13.64 35.05 16.33
C THR A 784 -12.57 34.12 15.77
N GLU A 785 -11.46 33.97 16.49
CA GLU A 785 -10.36 33.07 16.12
C GLU A 785 -10.86 31.63 15.89
N THR A 786 -11.73 31.11 16.75
CA THR A 786 -12.30 29.77 16.63
C THR A 786 -13.11 29.57 15.34
N ALA A 787 -13.83 30.60 14.88
CA ALA A 787 -14.61 30.53 13.64
C ALA A 787 -13.73 30.51 12.39
N VAL A 788 -12.50 31.04 12.47
CA VAL A 788 -11.53 31.07 11.36
C VAL A 788 -10.61 29.84 11.38
N LEU A 789 -10.15 29.41 12.57
CA LEU A 789 -9.21 28.30 12.73
C LEU A 789 -9.85 26.91 12.71
N GLY A 790 -11.16 26.78 13.01
CA GLY A 790 -11.90 25.51 12.87
C GLY A 790 -11.20 24.30 13.50
N ALA A 791 -10.81 24.40 14.78
CA ALA A 791 -10.13 23.30 15.46
C ALA A 791 -11.08 22.09 15.61
N ASN A 792 -10.89 21.07 14.78
CA ASN A 792 -11.63 19.81 14.83
C ASN A 792 -10.80 18.75 15.57
N TYR A 793 -10.83 18.78 16.90
CA TYR A 793 -10.15 17.75 17.73
C TYR A 793 -10.66 16.32 17.44
N ASP A 794 -11.82 16.20 16.80
CA ASP A 794 -12.44 14.94 16.38
C ASP A 794 -11.61 14.17 15.32
N ASP A 795 -10.66 14.84 14.66
CA ASP A 795 -9.71 14.19 13.74
C ASP A 795 -8.59 13.41 14.47
N TRP A 796 -8.45 13.58 15.79
CA TRP A 796 -7.34 13.02 16.57
C TRP A 796 -7.75 11.90 17.54
N LEU A 797 -9.03 11.50 17.56
CA LEU A 797 -9.55 10.48 18.48
C LEU A 797 -9.46 9.07 17.88
N TYR A 798 -8.72 8.19 18.55
CA TYR A 798 -8.52 6.79 18.17
C TYR A 798 -8.79 5.85 19.36
N GLU A 799 -9.28 4.65 19.06
CA GLU A 799 -9.44 3.56 20.02
C GLU A 799 -8.74 2.29 19.53
N VAL A 800 -8.47 1.36 20.45
CA VAL A 800 -7.93 0.04 20.12
C VAL A 800 -9.10 -0.92 19.88
N ALA A 801 -9.33 -1.29 18.62
CA ALA A 801 -10.31 -2.29 18.26
C ALA A 801 -9.64 -3.66 18.05
N TRP A 802 -10.12 -4.68 18.75
CA TRP A 802 -9.71 -6.06 18.55
C TRP A 802 -10.46 -6.65 17.37
N ARG A 803 -9.74 -6.97 16.29
CA ARG A 803 -10.33 -7.52 15.07
C ARG A 803 -10.02 -9.00 14.97
N GLU A 804 -11.03 -9.77 14.60
CA GLU A 804 -10.87 -11.16 14.25
C GLU A 804 -9.99 -11.27 13.00
N THR A 805 -9.07 -12.21 13.03
CA THR A 805 -8.14 -12.53 11.95
C THR A 805 -8.10 -14.02 11.73
N GLU A 806 -7.63 -14.45 10.57
CA GLU A 806 -7.41 -15.86 10.30
C GLU A 806 -6.48 -16.46 11.37
N THR A 807 -6.85 -17.63 11.88
CA THR A 807 -6.02 -18.42 12.79
C THR A 807 -4.66 -18.68 12.15
N ALA A 808 -3.59 -18.54 12.94
CA ALA A 808 -2.24 -18.72 12.45
C ALA A 808 -2.07 -20.09 11.79
N VAL A 809 -1.50 -20.09 10.57
CA VAL A 809 -1.27 -21.32 9.81
C VAL A 809 -0.10 -22.07 10.44
N PHE A 810 -0.38 -23.26 10.93
CA PHE A 810 0.61 -24.18 11.49
C PHE A 810 1.69 -24.53 10.47
N VAL A 811 2.95 -24.46 10.88
CA VAL A 811 4.11 -24.94 10.10
C VAL A 811 4.47 -26.34 10.63
N ALA A 812 4.37 -27.36 9.79
CA ALA A 812 4.52 -28.76 10.21
C ALA A 812 5.95 -29.17 10.62
N ASP A 813 6.96 -28.41 10.22
CA ASP A 813 8.37 -28.70 10.48
C ASP A 813 9.04 -27.54 11.24
N VAL A 814 8.78 -27.42 12.55
CA VAL A 814 9.54 -26.53 13.44
C VAL A 814 10.70 -27.34 14.05
N PRO A 815 11.96 -26.87 14.00
CA PRO A 815 13.08 -27.58 14.59
C PRO A 815 12.90 -27.75 16.12
N PRO A 816 13.42 -28.84 16.72
CA PRO A 816 13.44 -29.02 18.17
C PRO A 816 14.02 -27.79 18.88
N ALA A 817 13.36 -27.35 19.94
CA ALA A 817 13.68 -26.12 20.67
C ALA A 817 13.53 -26.36 22.18
N HIS A 818 14.26 -25.58 22.98
CA HIS A 818 14.19 -25.58 24.43
C HIS A 818 13.28 -24.47 24.94
N TYR A 819 12.18 -24.86 25.57
CA TYR A 819 11.22 -23.97 26.23
C TYR A 819 11.46 -23.94 27.74
N LEU A 820 11.65 -22.74 28.28
CA LEU A 820 11.64 -22.50 29.73
C LEU A 820 10.25 -21.98 30.12
N ILE A 821 9.51 -22.77 30.89
CA ILE A 821 8.08 -22.54 31.19
C ILE A 821 7.94 -22.16 32.67
N PHE A 822 7.58 -20.90 32.94
CA PHE A 822 7.17 -20.44 34.27
C PHE A 822 5.72 -20.84 34.47
N ALA A 823 5.50 -22.02 35.05
CA ALA A 823 4.23 -22.73 35.03
C ALA A 823 3.25 -22.25 36.10
N ASP A 824 1.96 -22.32 35.77
CA ASP A 824 0.87 -22.12 36.72
C ASP A 824 0.94 -23.14 37.87
N ALA A 825 0.53 -22.74 39.07
CA ALA A 825 0.69 -23.40 40.37
C ALA A 825 -0.09 -24.71 40.55
N GLY A 826 -0.56 -25.31 39.45
CA GLY A 826 -0.94 -26.71 39.43
C GLY A 826 0.30 -27.56 39.72
N THR A 827 0.34 -28.23 40.87
CA THR A 827 1.32 -29.30 41.13
C THR A 827 1.36 -30.26 39.94
N HIS A 828 2.53 -30.81 39.63
CA HIS A 828 2.77 -31.76 38.53
C HIS A 828 1.81 -32.98 38.48
N GLU A 829 1.00 -33.18 39.52
CA GLU A 829 -0.02 -34.22 39.68
C GLU A 829 -1.42 -33.83 39.13
N ALA A 830 -1.70 -32.53 38.92
CA ALA A 830 -2.94 -32.08 38.29
C ALA A 830 -2.76 -32.10 36.76
N ALA A 831 -3.25 -33.15 36.11
CA ALA A 831 -3.20 -33.34 34.66
C ALA A 831 -3.87 -32.21 33.84
N ASP A 832 -4.53 -31.26 34.50
CA ASP A 832 -5.41 -30.26 33.90
C ASP A 832 -4.81 -28.84 33.79
N GLY A 833 -3.58 -28.58 34.28
CA GLY A 833 -2.94 -27.25 34.23
C GLY A 833 -2.55 -26.80 32.80
N VAL A 834 -2.58 -25.48 32.53
CA VAL A 834 -2.32 -24.95 31.17
C VAL A 834 -0.88 -25.20 30.75
N ALA A 835 0.10 -24.96 31.65
CA ALA A 835 1.50 -25.25 31.38
C ALA A 835 1.76 -26.72 31.07
N THR A 836 1.12 -27.64 31.80
CA THR A 836 1.29 -29.09 31.63
C THR A 836 0.72 -29.56 30.29
N GLN A 837 -0.48 -29.11 29.91
CA GLN A 837 -1.08 -29.45 28.61
C GLN A 837 -0.27 -28.89 27.45
N LEU A 838 0.23 -27.65 27.58
CA LEU A 838 1.06 -27.00 26.57
C LEU A 838 2.39 -27.74 26.40
N ALA A 839 3.06 -28.09 27.50
CA ALA A 839 4.31 -28.83 27.50
C ALA A 839 4.16 -30.25 26.94
N ALA A 840 3.04 -30.94 27.21
CA ALA A 840 2.75 -32.25 26.62
C ALA A 840 2.71 -32.17 25.08
N GLN A 841 1.97 -31.20 24.54
CA GLN A 841 1.88 -30.98 23.09
C GLN A 841 3.21 -30.54 22.46
N LEU A 842 4.01 -29.72 23.15
CA LEU A 842 5.35 -29.36 22.68
C LEU A 842 6.31 -30.57 22.70
N THR A 843 6.24 -31.41 23.73
CA THR A 843 7.11 -32.59 23.89
C THR A 843 6.77 -33.69 22.88
N GLU A 844 5.48 -33.91 22.59
CA GLU A 844 5.01 -34.79 21.50
C GLU A 844 5.58 -34.38 20.14
N ARG A 845 5.90 -33.10 19.96
CA ARG A 845 6.47 -32.52 18.74
C ARG A 845 8.01 -32.43 18.79
N GLY A 846 8.65 -33.02 19.79
CA GLY A 846 10.10 -33.11 19.90
C GLY A 846 10.80 -31.93 20.57
N HIS A 847 10.06 -30.99 21.17
CA HIS A 847 10.65 -29.88 21.93
C HIS A 847 10.99 -30.30 23.38
N ARG A 848 12.01 -29.68 23.97
CA ARG A 848 12.42 -29.90 25.36
C ARG A 848 11.78 -28.83 26.25
N CYS A 849 11.08 -29.23 27.31
CA CYS A 849 10.48 -28.29 28.27
C CYS A 849 11.18 -28.36 29.64
N THR A 850 11.42 -27.20 30.25
CA THR A 850 11.93 -27.06 31.62
C THR A 850 10.95 -26.22 32.42
N PHE A 851 10.54 -26.70 33.59
CA PHE A 851 9.52 -26.05 34.40
C PHE A 851 10.12 -25.18 35.51
N VAL A 852 9.50 -24.04 35.75
CA VAL A 852 9.84 -23.11 36.83
C VAL A 852 8.58 -22.79 37.63
N PHE A 853 8.60 -23.09 38.92
CA PHE A 853 7.50 -22.88 39.84
C PHE A 853 7.88 -21.82 40.88
N PRO A 854 6.91 -21.06 41.42
CA PRO A 854 7.17 -20.20 42.57
C PRO A 854 7.50 -21.04 43.81
N GLY A 855 8.47 -20.61 44.62
CA GLY A 855 8.85 -21.28 45.88
C GLY A 855 9.64 -20.36 46.82
N GLU A 856 9.82 -20.75 48.09
CA GLU A 856 10.51 -19.90 49.08
C GLU A 856 12.04 -19.90 48.93
N THR A 857 12.61 -20.96 48.34
CA THR A 857 14.04 -21.15 48.16
C THR A 857 14.36 -21.71 46.79
N PHE A 858 15.54 -21.37 46.25
CA PHE A 858 15.99 -21.94 44.98
C PHE A 858 16.35 -23.42 45.12
N THR A 859 15.63 -24.29 44.42
CA THR A 859 15.93 -25.73 44.30
C THR A 859 15.72 -26.20 42.86
N GLY A 860 16.60 -27.07 42.33
CA GLY A 860 16.50 -27.60 40.98
C GLY A 860 16.89 -29.08 40.91
N ALA A 861 16.04 -29.91 40.30
CA ALA A 861 16.29 -31.33 39.99
C ALA A 861 15.42 -31.77 38.80
N ASP A 862 15.91 -32.69 37.96
CA ASP A 862 15.15 -33.35 36.88
C ASP A 862 14.36 -32.42 35.93
N GLY A 863 14.92 -31.24 35.62
CA GLY A 863 14.28 -30.28 34.70
C GLY A 863 13.15 -29.45 35.32
N GLN A 864 13.04 -29.46 36.65
CA GLN A 864 12.10 -28.65 37.43
C GLN A 864 12.86 -27.76 38.41
N TYR A 865 12.47 -26.50 38.48
CA TYR A 865 13.08 -25.50 39.34
C TYR A 865 12.01 -24.80 40.17
N HIS A 866 12.31 -24.53 41.43
CA HIS A 866 11.53 -23.63 42.29
C HIS A 866 12.38 -22.43 42.63
N LEU A 867 11.83 -21.22 42.53
CA LEU A 867 12.52 -20.00 42.93
C LEU A 867 11.56 -18.96 43.52
N ASP A 868 12.10 -18.08 44.34
CA ASP A 868 11.38 -16.98 44.97
C ASP A 868 11.13 -15.85 43.95
N PRO A 869 9.86 -15.57 43.58
CA PRO A 869 9.51 -14.55 42.58
C PRO A 869 10.01 -13.14 42.93
N THR A 870 10.29 -12.88 44.21
CA THR A 870 10.71 -11.57 44.71
C THR A 870 12.23 -11.38 44.75
N ARG A 871 13.01 -12.44 44.48
CA ARG A 871 14.47 -12.41 44.57
C ARG A 871 15.15 -12.57 43.20
N PRO A 872 15.70 -11.48 42.63
CA PRO A 872 16.32 -11.49 41.30
C PRO A 872 17.46 -12.51 41.16
N GLU A 873 18.20 -12.82 42.23
CA GLU A 873 19.33 -13.74 42.19
C GLU A 873 18.91 -15.16 41.77
N GLY A 874 17.68 -15.56 42.08
CA GLY A 874 17.12 -16.84 41.67
C GLY A 874 17.01 -16.98 40.15
N PHE A 875 16.65 -15.91 39.44
CA PHE A 875 16.52 -15.89 37.98
C PHE A 875 17.89 -15.97 37.29
N THR A 876 18.89 -15.24 37.82
CA THR A 876 20.26 -15.33 37.31
C THR A 876 20.83 -16.75 37.48
N ARG A 877 20.59 -17.36 38.65
CA ARG A 877 21.02 -18.74 38.92
C ARG A 877 20.31 -19.74 38.01
N LEU A 878 19.00 -19.60 37.81
CA LEU A 878 18.21 -20.44 36.90
C LEU A 878 18.84 -20.49 35.50
N LEU A 879 19.07 -19.32 34.88
CA LEU A 879 19.65 -19.23 33.53
C LEU A 879 21.06 -19.83 33.45
N SER A 880 21.84 -19.77 34.54
CA SER A 880 23.16 -20.39 34.61
C SER A 880 23.11 -21.93 34.66
N GLU A 881 22.09 -22.52 35.28
CA GLU A 881 21.91 -23.97 35.40
C GLU A 881 21.19 -24.58 34.18
N THR A 882 20.27 -23.84 33.55
CA THR A 882 19.50 -24.32 32.38
C THR A 882 20.19 -24.07 31.04
N GLY A 883 21.13 -23.13 30.98
CA GLY A 883 21.66 -22.59 29.72
C GLY A 883 20.67 -21.65 29.02
N ALA A 884 21.02 -21.20 27.82
CA ALA A 884 20.18 -20.29 27.03
C ALA A 884 18.98 -21.04 26.44
N PRO A 885 17.73 -20.66 26.79
CA PRO A 885 16.54 -21.23 26.16
C PRO A 885 16.33 -20.63 24.76
N ASP A 886 15.59 -21.31 23.90
CA ASP A 886 15.14 -20.78 22.61
C ASP A 886 13.89 -19.90 22.80
N ALA A 887 13.03 -20.28 23.74
CA ALA A 887 11.82 -19.54 24.09
C ALA A 887 11.52 -19.61 25.59
N VAL A 888 10.91 -18.55 26.12
CA VAL A 888 10.42 -18.47 27.50
C VAL A 888 8.91 -18.27 27.48
N LEU A 889 8.19 -19.15 28.14
CA LEU A 889 6.74 -19.04 28.32
C LEU A 889 6.45 -18.63 29.78
N TYR A 890 5.94 -17.42 29.97
CA TYR A 890 5.64 -16.89 31.29
C TYR A 890 4.15 -17.00 31.62
N LEU A 891 3.77 -18.02 32.39
CA LEU A 891 2.37 -18.36 32.73
C LEU A 891 2.02 -18.09 34.21
N TRP A 892 2.95 -17.61 35.05
CA TRP A 892 2.67 -17.26 36.46
C TRP A 892 1.54 -16.23 36.64
N ALA A 893 1.21 -15.47 35.60
CA ALA A 893 0.05 -14.57 35.64
C ALA A 893 -1.28 -15.32 35.78
N LEU A 894 -1.37 -16.57 35.32
CA LEU A 894 -2.60 -17.37 35.37
C LEU A 894 -3.01 -17.70 36.83
N ASP A 895 -2.04 -17.81 37.74
CA ASP A 895 -2.30 -18.11 39.16
C ASP A 895 -2.92 -16.97 39.95
N THR A 896 -2.88 -15.75 39.41
CA THR A 896 -3.52 -14.59 40.04
C THR A 896 -5.04 -14.67 40.05
N ALA A 897 -5.64 -15.55 39.24
CA ALA A 897 -7.08 -15.82 39.27
C ALA A 897 -7.51 -16.67 40.49
N VAL A 898 -6.58 -17.36 41.16
CA VAL A 898 -6.88 -18.41 42.15
C VAL A 898 -6.70 -17.97 43.61
N THR A 899 -6.02 -16.84 43.88
CA THR A 899 -5.79 -16.35 45.25
C THR A 899 -6.79 -15.26 45.67
N ALA A 900 -7.98 -15.68 46.13
CA ALA A 900 -9.02 -14.83 46.72
C ALA A 900 -8.61 -14.05 48.00
N ALA A 901 -7.32 -14.03 48.37
CA ALA A 901 -6.78 -13.47 49.61
C ALA A 901 -5.74 -12.35 49.42
N ALA A 902 -5.33 -12.00 48.18
CA ALA A 902 -4.35 -10.94 47.91
C ALA A 902 -5.02 -9.66 47.37
N THR A 903 -4.51 -8.48 47.75
CA THR A 903 -4.93 -7.21 47.12
C THR A 903 -4.42 -7.14 45.68
N PRO A 904 -5.10 -6.44 44.75
CA PRO A 904 -4.62 -6.28 43.38
C PRO A 904 -3.17 -5.79 43.28
N ALA A 905 -2.73 -4.93 44.22
CA ALA A 905 -1.35 -4.45 44.28
C ALA A 905 -0.33 -5.56 44.60
N ALA A 906 -0.65 -6.48 45.53
CA ALA A 906 0.24 -7.59 45.86
C ALA A 906 0.35 -8.61 44.71
N ALA A 907 -0.76 -8.88 44.02
CA ALA A 907 -0.76 -9.72 42.82
C ALA A 907 0.06 -9.09 41.67
N GLN A 908 0.00 -7.76 41.52
CA GLN A 908 0.81 -7.03 40.55
C GLN A 908 2.30 -7.07 40.88
N GLU A 909 2.68 -6.84 42.14
CA GLU A 909 4.08 -6.87 42.57
C GLU A 909 4.72 -8.25 42.32
N GLN A 910 3.98 -9.32 42.60
CA GLN A 910 4.46 -10.68 42.39
C GLN A 910 4.59 -11.05 40.90
N VAL A 911 3.58 -10.74 40.07
CA VAL A 911 3.60 -11.13 38.64
C VAL A 911 4.48 -10.24 37.78
N VAL A 912 4.39 -8.92 37.96
CA VAL A 912 5.16 -7.95 37.16
C VAL A 912 6.61 -7.89 37.65
N GLY A 913 6.84 -7.94 38.97
CA GLY A 913 8.18 -7.92 39.55
C GLY A 913 9.03 -9.14 39.17
N ALA A 914 8.43 -10.32 39.15
CA ALA A 914 9.10 -11.53 38.68
C ALA A 914 9.38 -11.51 37.17
N ALA A 915 8.43 -11.07 36.34
CA ALA A 915 8.65 -10.89 34.91
C ALA A 915 9.77 -9.88 34.62
N LEU A 916 9.82 -8.76 35.36
CA LEU A 916 10.90 -7.78 35.28
C LEU A 916 12.25 -8.40 35.66
N SER A 917 12.30 -9.14 36.76
CA SER A 917 13.53 -9.82 37.23
C SER A 917 14.05 -10.83 36.21
N LEU A 918 13.15 -11.58 35.58
CA LEU A 918 13.47 -12.48 34.46
C LEU A 918 14.09 -11.73 33.28
N VAL A 919 13.47 -10.64 32.83
CA VAL A 919 13.98 -9.84 31.70
C VAL A 919 15.34 -9.23 32.02
N GLN A 920 15.53 -8.71 33.23
CA GLN A 920 16.81 -8.20 33.69
C GLN A 920 17.88 -9.30 33.73
N ALA A 921 17.53 -10.52 34.14
CA ALA A 921 18.44 -11.65 34.12
C ALA A 921 18.82 -12.08 32.69
N LEU A 922 17.86 -12.12 31.76
CA LEU A 922 18.11 -12.40 30.34
C LEU A 922 19.03 -11.34 29.70
N ALA A 923 18.75 -10.06 29.96
CA ALA A 923 19.56 -8.94 29.48
C ALA A 923 20.99 -8.99 30.05
N ALA A 924 21.14 -9.24 31.35
CA ALA A 924 22.45 -9.38 32.00
C ALA A 924 23.24 -10.57 31.44
N ALA A 925 22.57 -11.68 31.15
CA ALA A 925 23.17 -12.87 30.53
C ALA A 925 23.40 -12.74 29.01
N ARG A 926 22.93 -11.65 28.38
CA ARG A 926 22.94 -11.42 26.92
C ARG A 926 22.29 -12.57 26.15
N MET A 927 21.20 -13.11 26.69
CA MET A 927 20.39 -14.14 26.06
C MET A 927 19.19 -13.49 25.36
N SER A 928 18.83 -13.99 24.18
CA SER A 928 17.76 -13.42 23.36
C SER A 928 16.67 -14.46 23.01
N PRO A 929 16.08 -15.17 23.99
CA PRO A 929 15.00 -16.10 23.70
C PRO A 929 13.73 -15.35 23.26
N ARG A 930 12.87 -16.01 22.50
CA ARG A 930 11.52 -15.49 22.25
C ARG A 930 10.71 -15.51 23.55
N LEU A 931 10.28 -14.34 24.03
CA LEU A 931 9.53 -14.20 25.28
C LEU A 931 8.02 -14.16 25.02
N TRP A 932 7.27 -15.02 25.72
CA TRP A 932 5.82 -15.04 25.70
C TRP A 932 5.28 -14.69 27.08
N LEU A 933 4.47 -13.63 27.16
CA LEU A 933 3.73 -13.26 28.35
C LEU A 933 2.30 -13.74 28.19
N VAL A 934 1.90 -14.73 28.98
CA VAL A 934 0.61 -15.39 28.84
C VAL A 934 -0.32 -14.91 29.95
N THR A 935 -1.48 -14.39 29.56
CA THR A 935 -2.57 -13.96 30.46
C THR A 935 -3.86 -14.68 30.11
N GLN A 936 -4.90 -14.54 30.92
CA GLN A 936 -6.22 -15.08 30.64
C GLN A 936 -7.29 -14.02 30.92
N GLY A 937 -8.07 -13.68 29.89
CA GLY A 937 -9.13 -12.67 29.97
C GLY A 937 -8.65 -11.27 30.35
N ALA A 938 -7.37 -10.94 30.19
CA ALA A 938 -6.83 -9.62 30.52
C ALA A 938 -7.29 -8.54 29.53
N GLN A 939 -7.57 -8.89 28.28
CA GLN A 939 -8.01 -7.95 27.26
C GLN A 939 -9.54 -8.00 27.04
N PRO A 940 -10.23 -6.83 26.92
CA PRO A 940 -11.68 -6.76 26.74
C PRO A 940 -12.08 -7.10 25.29
N VAL A 941 -11.86 -8.34 24.88
CA VAL A 941 -12.26 -8.86 23.57
C VAL A 941 -13.61 -9.56 23.72
N GLY A 942 -14.66 -8.93 23.21
CA GLY A 942 -16.05 -9.38 23.40
C GLY A 942 -16.69 -8.86 24.69
N PRO A 943 -17.88 -9.38 25.09
CA PRO A 943 -18.67 -8.87 26.21
C PRO A 943 -18.15 -9.27 27.61
N ILE A 944 -16.89 -9.69 27.72
CA ILE A 944 -16.31 -10.25 28.94
C ILE A 944 -15.51 -9.16 29.68
N PRO A 945 -15.74 -8.94 31.00
CA PRO A 945 -14.94 -8.02 31.80
C PRO A 945 -13.46 -8.42 31.84
N ALA A 946 -12.56 -7.44 31.73
CA ALA A 946 -11.12 -7.68 31.77
C ALA A 946 -10.61 -8.08 33.17
N ALA A 947 -9.71 -9.08 33.23
CA ALA A 947 -9.01 -9.50 34.43
C ALA A 947 -7.95 -8.46 34.85
N VAL A 948 -8.37 -7.48 35.66
CA VAL A 948 -7.57 -6.29 36.00
C VAL A 948 -6.22 -6.62 36.65
N ALA A 949 -6.11 -7.72 37.38
CA ALA A 949 -4.87 -8.12 38.05
C ALA A 949 -3.71 -8.44 37.07
N GLN A 950 -4.02 -8.91 35.85
CA GLN A 950 -3.03 -9.33 34.86
C GLN A 950 -2.69 -8.22 33.85
N LEU A 951 -3.49 -7.15 33.78
CA LEU A 951 -3.32 -6.04 32.83
C LEU A 951 -1.93 -5.38 32.86
N PRO A 952 -1.30 -5.13 34.03
CA PRO A 952 0.01 -4.48 34.05
C PRO A 952 1.12 -5.27 33.35
N LEU A 953 0.99 -6.60 33.24
CA LEU A 953 1.93 -7.42 32.50
C LEU A 953 1.92 -7.08 30.99
N TRP A 954 0.77 -6.69 30.44
CA TRP A 954 0.67 -6.19 29.06
C TRP A 954 1.36 -4.83 28.90
N GLY A 955 1.27 -3.96 29.90
CA GLY A 955 2.00 -2.71 29.94
C GLY A 955 3.51 -2.92 29.93
N LEU A 956 4.01 -3.80 30.81
CA LEU A 956 5.42 -4.19 30.83
C LEU A 956 5.85 -4.82 29.50
N GLY A 957 5.06 -5.72 28.93
CA GLY A 957 5.35 -6.34 27.63
C GLY A 957 5.52 -5.33 26.49
N LYS A 958 4.72 -4.26 26.47
CA LYS A 958 4.87 -3.17 25.49
C LYS A 958 6.19 -2.42 25.65
N VAL A 959 6.66 -2.22 26.88
CA VAL A 959 7.97 -1.61 27.16
C VAL A 959 9.10 -2.55 26.75
N ILE A 960 9.01 -3.84 27.08
CA ILE A 960 10.00 -4.85 26.68
C ILE A 960 10.14 -4.91 25.16
N ALA A 961 9.04 -4.87 24.41
CA ALA A 961 9.07 -4.89 22.94
C ALA A 961 9.80 -3.66 22.33
N GLN A 962 9.86 -2.53 23.04
CA GLN A 962 10.59 -1.34 22.59
C GLN A 962 12.05 -1.31 23.07
N GLU A 963 12.32 -1.72 24.31
CA GLU A 963 13.67 -1.66 24.91
C GLU A 963 14.54 -2.87 24.56
N TYR A 964 13.94 -4.04 24.41
CA TYR A 964 14.60 -5.31 24.11
C TYR A 964 13.92 -6.03 22.92
N PRO A 965 13.92 -5.44 21.71
CA PRO A 965 13.25 -6.00 20.54
C PRO A 965 13.76 -7.40 20.16
N GLU A 966 15.00 -7.74 20.53
CA GLU A 966 15.60 -9.06 20.33
C GLU A 966 14.89 -10.19 21.09
N LEU A 967 14.11 -9.88 22.13
CA LEU A 967 13.30 -10.88 22.85
C LEU A 967 11.99 -11.22 22.13
N ALA A 968 11.63 -10.50 21.06
CA ALA A 968 10.39 -10.71 20.32
C ALA A 968 9.16 -10.91 21.24
N CYS A 969 9.05 -10.05 22.27
CA CYS A 969 8.11 -10.22 23.36
C CYS A 969 6.66 -10.22 22.85
N THR A 970 6.02 -11.38 22.89
CA THR A 970 4.64 -11.60 22.44
C THR A 970 3.72 -11.72 23.64
N ARG A 971 2.57 -11.03 23.62
CA ARG A 971 1.55 -11.09 24.67
C ARG A 971 0.37 -11.90 24.16
N LEU A 972 0.07 -13.01 24.83
CA LEU A 972 -0.98 -13.94 24.45
C LEU A 972 -2.05 -13.98 25.55
N ASP A 973 -3.26 -13.54 25.24
CA ASP A 973 -4.39 -13.56 26.17
C ASP A 973 -5.34 -14.72 25.86
N LEU A 974 -5.38 -15.69 26.76
CA LEU A 974 -6.19 -16.89 26.67
C LEU A 974 -7.66 -16.62 27.01
N ASP A 975 -8.53 -17.54 26.60
CA ASP A 975 -9.97 -17.44 26.84
C ASP A 975 -10.32 -17.77 28.31
N PRO A 976 -10.97 -16.85 29.06
CA PRO A 976 -11.45 -17.12 30.41
C PRO A 976 -12.56 -18.18 30.49
N ALA A 977 -13.29 -18.47 29.41
CA ALA A 977 -14.35 -19.48 29.36
C ALA A 977 -13.83 -20.92 29.17
N GLY A 978 -12.52 -21.08 28.96
CA GLY A 978 -11.88 -22.37 28.64
C GLY A 978 -11.12 -22.26 27.33
N THR A 979 -9.80 -22.41 27.39
CA THR A 979 -8.92 -22.28 26.23
C THR A 979 -8.64 -23.63 25.60
N ASP A 980 -8.76 -23.72 24.27
CA ASP A 980 -8.20 -24.81 23.50
C ASP A 980 -6.67 -24.66 23.45
N VAL A 981 -5.96 -25.46 24.25
CA VAL A 981 -4.49 -25.44 24.33
C VAL A 981 -3.84 -25.74 22.98
N THR A 982 -4.51 -26.49 22.10
CA THR A 982 -4.00 -26.74 20.74
C THR A 982 -3.91 -25.45 19.93
N THR A 983 -4.87 -24.53 20.06
CA THR A 983 -4.81 -23.21 19.41
C THR A 983 -3.69 -22.35 19.97
N ALA A 984 -3.47 -22.38 21.28
CA ALA A 984 -2.35 -21.65 21.91
C ALA A 984 -0.98 -22.20 21.45
N VAL A 985 -0.82 -23.52 21.36
CA VAL A 985 0.39 -24.17 20.83
C VAL A 985 0.60 -23.81 19.35
N ALA A 986 -0.46 -23.81 18.54
CA ALA A 986 -0.38 -23.40 17.15
C ALA A 986 0.11 -21.95 17.00
N GLU A 987 -0.38 -21.02 17.83
CA GLU A 987 0.09 -19.62 17.85
C GLU A 987 1.56 -19.53 18.28
N ILE A 988 1.98 -20.29 19.30
CA ILE A 988 3.36 -20.30 19.80
C ILE A 988 4.35 -20.82 18.76
N LEU A 989 3.95 -21.83 17.97
CA LEU A 989 4.75 -22.42 16.91
C LEU A 989 4.69 -21.63 15.59
N ALA A 990 3.73 -20.72 15.44
CA ALA A 990 3.59 -19.93 14.22
C ALA A 990 4.67 -18.85 14.08
N ALA A 991 5.09 -18.61 12.82
CA ALA A 991 6.00 -17.54 12.43
C ALA A 991 5.25 -16.19 12.21
N GLY A 992 4.28 -15.88 13.06
CA GLY A 992 3.49 -14.65 12.97
C GLY A 992 4.27 -13.39 13.37
N MET A 993 3.96 -12.25 12.74
CA MET A 993 4.54 -10.94 13.09
C MET A 993 3.77 -10.19 14.18
N GLU A 994 2.63 -10.73 14.63
CA GLU A 994 1.78 -10.07 15.64
C GLU A 994 2.37 -10.28 17.03
N ASP A 995 2.52 -9.21 17.79
CA ASP A 995 3.10 -9.23 19.14
C ASP A 995 2.03 -9.19 20.26
N GLN A 996 0.76 -9.08 19.88
CA GLN A 996 -0.40 -8.98 20.75
C GLN A 996 -1.53 -9.82 20.17
N VAL A 997 -1.91 -10.88 20.86
CA VAL A 997 -2.90 -11.84 20.40
C VAL A 997 -3.86 -12.17 21.55
N ALA A 998 -5.14 -12.22 21.24
CA ALA A 998 -6.17 -12.71 22.16
C ALA A 998 -6.94 -13.86 21.48
N LEU A 999 -7.08 -14.98 22.19
CA LEU A 999 -7.84 -16.14 21.74
C LEU A 999 -9.19 -16.16 22.46
N ARG A 1000 -10.29 -16.31 21.69
CA ARG A 1000 -11.66 -16.40 22.21
C ARG A 1000 -12.42 -17.49 21.46
N GLY A 1001 -12.75 -18.59 22.12
CA GLY A 1001 -13.26 -19.80 21.49
C GLY A 1001 -12.30 -20.30 20.41
N GLN A 1002 -12.77 -20.31 19.16
CA GLN A 1002 -11.97 -20.65 17.97
C GLN A 1002 -11.41 -19.40 17.25
N GLY A 1003 -11.74 -18.19 17.71
CA GLY A 1003 -11.37 -16.93 17.07
C GLY A 1003 -10.02 -16.39 17.56
N ARG A 1004 -9.24 -15.84 16.63
CA ARG A 1004 -7.96 -15.18 16.86
C ARG A 1004 -8.09 -13.67 16.65
N PHE A 1005 -7.86 -12.89 17.69
CA PHE A 1005 -8.03 -11.44 17.65
C PHE A 1005 -6.70 -10.71 17.83
N VAL A 1006 -6.50 -9.64 17.07
CA VAL A 1006 -5.34 -8.75 17.17
C VAL A 1006 -5.79 -7.28 17.30
N PRO A 1007 -5.07 -6.45 18.06
CA PRO A 1007 -5.44 -5.06 18.24
C PRO A 1007 -5.07 -4.23 17.01
N ARG A 1008 -5.94 -3.31 16.63
CA ARG A 1008 -5.68 -2.28 15.62
C ARG A 1008 -6.12 -0.92 16.16
N LEU A 1009 -5.29 0.10 15.92
CA LEU A 1009 -5.69 1.47 16.18
C LEU A 1009 -6.70 1.88 15.11
N VAL A 1010 -7.93 2.13 15.51
CA VAL A 1010 -8.99 2.58 14.61
C VAL A 1010 -9.44 3.97 15.05
N ARG A 1011 -9.81 4.80 14.08
CA ARG A 1011 -10.38 6.10 14.38
C ARG A 1011 -11.71 5.87 15.07
N VAL A 1012 -11.96 6.59 16.17
CA VAL A 1012 -13.29 6.57 16.81
C VAL A 1012 -14.24 7.12 15.75
N PRO A 1013 -15.18 6.31 15.22
CA PRO A 1013 -16.19 6.85 14.33
C PRO A 1013 -16.91 7.92 15.12
N GLN A 1014 -17.02 9.13 14.56
CA GLN A 1014 -17.95 10.13 15.07
C GLN A 1014 -19.29 9.39 15.14
N GLU A 1015 -19.76 9.06 16.35
CA GLU A 1015 -21.04 8.38 16.49
C GLU A 1015 -22.02 9.29 15.75
N ALA A 1016 -22.51 8.83 14.59
CA ALA A 1016 -23.75 9.35 14.06
C ALA A 1016 -24.72 9.16 15.22
N GLU A 1017 -25.13 10.27 15.85
CA GLU A 1017 -25.99 10.22 17.03
C GLU A 1017 -27.05 9.15 16.76
N PRO A 1018 -27.19 8.15 17.65
CA PRO A 1018 -27.99 6.98 17.37
C PRO A 1018 -29.37 7.42 16.87
N PRO A 1019 -29.93 6.76 15.84
CA PRO A 1019 -31.16 7.22 15.20
C PRO A 1019 -32.20 7.53 16.27
N LEU A 1020 -32.68 8.79 16.31
CA LEU A 1020 -33.65 9.31 17.28
C LEU A 1020 -35.04 8.62 17.20
N ALA A 1021 -35.15 7.52 16.44
CA ALA A 1021 -36.37 6.76 16.26
C ALA A 1021 -36.96 6.34 17.63
N GLY A 1022 -38.06 7.00 17.99
CA GLY A 1022 -38.81 6.72 19.23
C GLY A 1022 -38.30 7.41 20.50
N ARG A 1023 -37.32 8.33 20.42
CA ARG A 1023 -36.84 9.11 21.58
C ARG A 1023 -37.27 10.59 21.49
N PRO A 1024 -37.58 11.26 22.61
CA PRO A 1024 -37.83 12.70 22.59
C PRO A 1024 -36.60 13.47 22.09
N PHE A 1025 -36.83 14.46 21.25
CA PHE A 1025 -35.80 15.31 20.63
C PHE A 1025 -36.22 16.78 20.59
N GLN A 1026 -35.23 17.67 20.36
CA GLN A 1026 -35.38 19.11 20.18
C GLN A 1026 -34.44 19.62 19.07
N LEU A 1027 -34.85 20.69 18.37
CA LEU A 1027 -33.99 21.41 17.43
C LEU A 1027 -33.20 22.51 18.16
N THR A 1028 -31.88 22.52 17.97
CA THR A 1028 -30.97 23.50 18.54
C THR A 1028 -29.99 24.00 17.46
N THR A 1029 -29.11 24.93 17.82
CA THR A 1029 -27.99 25.33 16.95
C THR A 1029 -26.68 25.13 17.71
N SER A 1030 -25.67 24.58 17.04
CA SER A 1030 -24.30 24.50 17.60
C SER A 1030 -23.65 25.89 17.65
N GLN A 1031 -24.01 26.78 16.71
CA GLN A 1031 -23.59 28.18 16.67
C GLN A 1031 -24.57 29.02 15.82
N PRO A 1032 -25.16 30.11 16.35
CA PRO A 1032 -25.99 31.03 15.56
C PRO A 1032 -25.19 31.68 14.43
N GLY A 1033 -25.80 31.88 13.25
CA GLY A 1033 -25.19 32.65 12.16
C GLY A 1033 -25.30 32.04 10.76
N VAL A 1034 -25.46 30.72 10.67
CA VAL A 1034 -25.64 29.95 9.42
C VAL A 1034 -26.61 28.79 9.67
N LEU A 1035 -27.38 28.39 8.65
CA LEU A 1035 -28.48 27.42 8.82
C LEU A 1035 -27.97 25.97 8.97
N GLU A 1036 -26.77 25.70 8.47
CA GLU A 1036 -26.09 24.40 8.50
C GLU A 1036 -25.74 23.96 9.92
N ASN A 1037 -25.72 24.89 10.89
CA ASN A 1037 -25.44 24.62 12.30
C ASN A 1037 -26.67 24.12 13.08
N LEU A 1038 -27.85 24.02 12.44
CA LEU A 1038 -29.03 23.46 13.07
C LEU A 1038 -28.84 21.96 13.31
N THR A 1039 -28.97 21.55 14.57
CA THR A 1039 -28.76 20.16 15.00
C THR A 1039 -29.94 19.70 15.85
N ILE A 1040 -30.34 18.44 15.66
CA ILE A 1040 -31.34 17.79 16.50
C ILE A 1040 -30.59 17.16 17.67
N ARG A 1041 -31.09 17.34 18.90
CA ARG A 1041 -30.50 16.74 20.11
C ARG A 1041 -31.54 15.97 20.92
N PRO A 1042 -31.14 14.94 21.68
CA PRO A 1042 -32.02 14.28 22.64
C PRO A 1042 -32.65 15.28 23.62
N LEU A 1043 -33.96 15.12 23.89
CA LEU A 1043 -34.71 15.89 24.88
C LEU A 1043 -35.01 15.01 26.10
N THR A 1044 -34.82 15.56 27.29
CA THR A 1044 -35.29 14.92 28.53
C THR A 1044 -36.65 15.49 28.90
N ARG A 1045 -37.69 14.64 28.94
CA ARG A 1045 -39.05 15.06 29.34
C ARG A 1045 -39.11 15.40 30.83
N ARG A 1046 -39.94 16.38 31.17
CA ARG A 1046 -40.25 16.78 32.55
C ARG A 1046 -41.76 16.69 32.81
N GLN A 1047 -42.14 16.64 34.09
CA GLN A 1047 -43.55 16.82 34.46
C GLN A 1047 -43.97 18.29 34.28
N PRO A 1048 -45.19 18.58 33.79
CA PRO A 1048 -45.72 19.93 33.71
C PRO A 1048 -45.91 20.53 35.12
N GLN A 1049 -45.65 21.83 35.27
CA GLN A 1049 -45.90 22.57 36.52
C GLN A 1049 -47.40 22.85 36.71
N ALA A 1050 -47.81 23.32 37.89
CA ALA A 1050 -49.19 23.77 38.11
C ALA A 1050 -49.59 24.83 37.07
N GLY A 1051 -50.75 24.65 36.42
CA GLY A 1051 -51.22 25.51 35.32
C GLY A 1051 -50.56 25.29 33.95
N GLU A 1052 -49.59 24.37 33.80
CA GLU A 1052 -48.98 24.01 32.51
C GLU A 1052 -49.55 22.71 31.91
N VAL A 1053 -49.39 22.56 30.60
CA VAL A 1053 -49.64 21.30 29.88
C VAL A 1053 -48.41 20.84 29.12
N GLU A 1054 -48.26 19.52 28.96
CA GLU A 1054 -47.30 18.90 28.04
C GLU A 1054 -48.04 18.50 26.76
N ILE A 1055 -47.52 18.93 25.61
CA ILE A 1055 -48.09 18.66 24.29
C ILE A 1055 -47.07 17.87 23.49
N GLU A 1056 -47.43 16.67 23.04
CA GLU A 1056 -46.69 15.96 21.99
C GLU A 1056 -46.94 16.70 20.67
N VAL A 1057 -45.87 17.29 20.13
CA VAL A 1057 -45.94 18.18 18.97
C VAL A 1057 -46.04 17.35 17.70
N MET A 1058 -47.19 17.46 17.02
CA MET A 1058 -47.44 16.79 15.74
C MET A 1058 -47.07 17.69 14.56
N ALA A 1059 -47.19 19.01 14.72
CA ALA A 1059 -46.74 20.02 13.76
C ALA A 1059 -46.40 21.33 14.49
N ALA A 1060 -45.41 22.07 13.99
CA ALA A 1060 -45.05 23.39 14.48
C ALA A 1060 -44.92 24.39 13.33
N GLY A 1061 -45.33 25.63 13.57
CA GLY A 1061 -45.26 26.71 12.58
C GLY A 1061 -43.88 27.37 12.56
N LEU A 1062 -43.32 27.59 11.38
CA LEU A 1062 -42.06 28.33 11.19
C LEU A 1062 -42.33 29.82 11.03
N GLY A 1063 -41.88 30.60 12.02
CA GLY A 1063 -41.98 32.06 11.99
C GLY A 1063 -40.70 32.74 11.48
N PHE A 1064 -40.83 33.99 11.04
CA PHE A 1064 -39.68 34.81 10.63
C PHE A 1064 -38.68 35.04 11.77
N ARG A 1065 -39.18 35.10 13.01
CA ARG A 1065 -38.38 35.16 14.23
C ARG A 1065 -37.38 34.01 14.33
N ASP A 1066 -37.82 32.80 14.01
CA ASP A 1066 -36.99 31.60 14.13
C ASP A 1066 -35.86 31.62 13.08
N VAL A 1067 -36.12 32.17 11.89
CA VAL A 1067 -35.11 32.40 10.85
C VAL A 1067 -34.07 33.42 11.31
N LEU A 1068 -34.50 34.56 11.85
CA LEU A 1068 -33.58 35.58 12.39
C LEU A 1068 -32.75 35.02 13.54
N ASN A 1069 -33.35 34.19 14.40
CA ASN A 1069 -32.65 33.54 15.50
C ASN A 1069 -31.60 32.54 15.00
N ALA A 1070 -31.91 31.75 13.96
CA ALA A 1070 -30.94 30.83 13.35
C ALA A 1070 -29.77 31.57 12.68
N LEU A 1071 -30.05 32.71 12.05
CA LEU A 1071 -29.05 33.57 11.41
C LEU A 1071 -28.28 34.47 12.39
N GLY A 1072 -28.57 34.40 13.71
CA GLY A 1072 -27.94 35.27 14.70
C GLY A 1072 -28.28 36.76 14.56
N MET A 1073 -29.36 37.06 13.85
CA MET A 1073 -29.82 38.42 13.54
C MET A 1073 -31.01 38.87 14.40
N TYR A 1074 -31.40 38.08 15.41
CA TYR A 1074 -32.54 38.41 16.25
C TYR A 1074 -32.16 39.47 17.30
N PRO A 1075 -32.85 40.64 17.36
CA PRO A 1075 -32.46 41.76 18.23
C PRO A 1075 -32.52 41.48 19.74
N GLY A 1076 -33.30 40.49 20.16
CA GLY A 1076 -33.54 40.17 21.58
C GLY A 1076 -32.55 39.19 22.21
N GLY A 1077 -31.52 38.75 21.47
CA GLY A 1077 -30.63 37.67 21.90
C GLY A 1077 -31.24 36.26 21.67
N PRO A 1078 -30.45 35.19 21.91
CA PRO A 1078 -30.85 33.84 21.54
C PRO A 1078 -32.04 33.34 22.37
N ILE A 1079 -33.07 32.84 21.69
CA ILE A 1079 -34.28 32.25 22.31
C ILE A 1079 -34.53 30.82 21.77
N PRO A 1080 -35.31 29.98 22.46
CA PRO A 1080 -35.68 28.66 21.93
C PRO A 1080 -36.43 28.73 20.59
N PHE A 1081 -36.15 27.78 19.69
CA PHE A 1081 -36.79 27.72 18.37
C PHE A 1081 -38.25 27.27 18.45
N GLY A 1082 -39.11 27.90 17.65
CA GLY A 1082 -40.54 27.64 17.61
C GLY A 1082 -41.33 28.53 18.58
N GLY A 1083 -42.51 28.96 18.14
CA GLY A 1083 -43.42 29.79 18.94
C GLY A 1083 -44.86 29.31 18.95
N GLU A 1084 -45.20 28.34 18.11
CA GLU A 1084 -46.54 27.78 17.97
C GLU A 1084 -46.48 26.30 17.58
N CYS A 1085 -47.51 25.54 17.95
CA CYS A 1085 -47.67 24.15 17.53
C CYS A 1085 -49.13 23.68 17.50
N ALA A 1086 -49.34 22.53 16.89
CA ALA A 1086 -50.52 21.70 17.05
C ALA A 1086 -50.11 20.27 17.42
N GLY A 1087 -50.82 19.67 18.37
CA GLY A 1087 -50.40 18.41 18.97
C GLY A 1087 -51.44 17.77 19.87
N VAL A 1088 -51.02 16.75 20.63
CA VAL A 1088 -51.88 16.03 21.57
C VAL A 1088 -51.39 16.25 22.99
N VAL A 1089 -52.30 16.58 23.91
CA VAL A 1089 -51.95 16.73 25.33
C VAL A 1089 -51.54 15.38 25.90
N THR A 1090 -50.35 15.28 26.49
CA THR A 1090 -49.80 14.02 27.05
C THR A 1090 -49.69 14.03 28.56
N ALA A 1091 -49.63 15.22 29.18
CA ALA A 1091 -49.73 15.41 30.63
C ALA A 1091 -50.31 16.80 30.95
N VAL A 1092 -50.94 16.93 32.12
CA VAL A 1092 -51.49 18.20 32.63
C VAL A 1092 -50.98 18.44 34.06
N GLY A 1093 -50.65 19.68 34.36
CA GLY A 1093 -50.23 20.10 35.69
C GLY A 1093 -51.40 20.19 36.68
N ALA A 1094 -51.07 20.38 37.96
CA ALA A 1094 -52.08 20.68 38.98
C ALA A 1094 -52.91 21.91 38.59
N ASP A 1095 -54.20 21.89 38.91
CA ASP A 1095 -55.18 22.97 38.68
C ASP A 1095 -55.54 23.27 37.20
N VAL A 1096 -55.12 22.44 36.24
CA VAL A 1096 -55.57 22.53 34.83
C VAL A 1096 -56.89 21.77 34.64
N THR A 1097 -57.95 22.45 34.20
CA THR A 1097 -59.29 21.86 33.98
C THR A 1097 -59.85 22.07 32.57
N GLN A 1098 -59.23 22.94 31.77
CA GLN A 1098 -59.71 23.35 30.44
C GLN A 1098 -59.37 22.38 29.31
N VAL A 1099 -58.38 21.48 29.53
CA VAL A 1099 -57.96 20.43 28.60
C VAL A 1099 -57.57 19.18 29.39
N GLN A 1100 -57.62 18.02 28.76
CA GLN A 1100 -57.26 16.73 29.35
C GLN A 1100 -56.29 15.95 28.45
N VAL A 1101 -55.61 14.95 29.03
CA VAL A 1101 -54.73 14.05 28.29
C VAL A 1101 -55.50 13.37 27.16
N GLY A 1102 -54.93 13.41 25.95
CA GLY A 1102 -55.53 12.89 24.72
C GLY A 1102 -56.22 13.96 23.85
N ASP A 1103 -56.44 15.18 24.35
CA ASP A 1103 -57.05 16.24 23.57
C ASP A 1103 -56.12 16.71 22.44
N ALA A 1104 -56.66 16.84 21.22
CA ALA A 1104 -55.96 17.45 20.10
C ALA A 1104 -56.11 18.98 20.17
N VAL A 1105 -54.98 19.68 20.25
CA VAL A 1105 -54.91 21.12 20.54
C VAL A 1105 -54.02 21.88 19.56
N LEU A 1106 -54.23 23.19 19.48
CA LEU A 1106 -53.25 24.14 18.93
C LEU A 1106 -52.87 25.13 20.03
N ALA A 1107 -51.61 25.53 20.07
CA ALA A 1107 -51.03 26.26 21.19
C ALA A 1107 -49.98 27.28 20.76
N MET A 1108 -49.87 28.36 21.54
CA MET A 1108 -48.69 29.22 21.57
C MET A 1108 -47.69 28.63 22.58
N ALA A 1109 -46.59 28.07 22.08
CA ALA A 1109 -45.58 27.40 22.90
C ALA A 1109 -44.18 27.80 22.46
N ILE A 1110 -43.45 28.53 23.31
CA ILE A 1110 -42.06 28.91 23.05
C ILE A 1110 -41.19 27.65 23.16
N GLY A 1111 -40.33 27.44 22.18
CA GLY A 1111 -39.53 26.21 22.10
C GLY A 1111 -40.29 25.06 21.45
N SER A 1112 -41.34 25.31 20.65
CA SER A 1112 -42.15 24.24 20.06
C SER A 1112 -41.46 23.39 19.00
N PHE A 1113 -40.23 23.72 18.58
CA PHE A 1113 -39.43 22.86 17.69
C PHE A 1113 -38.76 21.72 18.47
N GLN A 1114 -39.59 21.00 19.20
CA GLN A 1114 -39.24 19.83 19.99
C GLN A 1114 -40.43 18.87 20.00
N SER A 1115 -40.14 17.58 20.20
CA SER A 1115 -41.16 16.52 20.23
C SER A 1115 -42.21 16.67 21.35
N TYR A 1116 -41.84 17.30 22.48
CA TYR A 1116 -42.75 17.56 23.61
C TYR A 1116 -42.58 19.00 24.10
N ALA A 1117 -43.60 19.83 23.90
CA ALA A 1117 -43.60 21.24 24.29
C ALA A 1117 -44.41 21.48 25.56
N TYR A 1118 -44.03 22.52 26.31
CA TYR A 1118 -44.69 22.92 27.54
C TYR A 1118 -45.16 24.37 27.43
N CYS A 1119 -46.41 24.63 27.80
CA CYS A 1119 -46.92 26.00 27.90
C CYS A 1119 -48.03 26.11 28.95
N PRO A 1120 -48.32 27.33 29.44
CA PRO A 1120 -49.50 27.58 30.26
C PRO A 1120 -50.78 27.17 29.54
N ALA A 1121 -51.70 26.54 30.27
CA ALA A 1121 -52.94 26.00 29.71
C ALA A 1121 -53.86 27.09 29.08
N ASP A 1122 -53.68 28.36 29.44
CA ASP A 1122 -54.38 29.51 28.84
C ASP A 1122 -53.95 29.82 27.39
N PHE A 1123 -52.80 29.29 26.95
CA PHE A 1123 -52.30 29.44 25.58
C PHE A 1123 -52.71 28.30 24.65
N VAL A 1124 -53.61 27.43 25.12
CA VAL A 1124 -54.02 26.21 24.43
C VAL A 1124 -55.49 26.29 24.09
N THR A 1125 -55.85 25.90 22.87
CA THR A 1125 -57.24 25.80 22.44
C THR A 1125 -57.49 24.50 21.68
N PRO A 1126 -58.71 23.92 21.74
CA PRO A 1126 -59.03 22.72 20.99
C PRO A 1126 -58.80 22.90 19.49
N LYS A 1127 -58.15 21.92 18.88
CA LYS A 1127 -57.93 21.91 17.44
C LYS A 1127 -59.25 21.63 16.72
N PRO A 1128 -59.67 22.45 15.74
CA PRO A 1128 -60.85 22.14 14.94
C PRO A 1128 -60.73 20.74 14.31
N ALA A 1129 -61.78 19.92 14.46
CA ALA A 1129 -61.74 18.52 14.06
C ALA A 1129 -61.51 18.30 12.56
N HIS A 1130 -61.93 19.25 11.73
CA HIS A 1130 -61.81 19.18 10.26
C HIS A 1130 -60.43 19.58 9.72
N LEU A 1131 -59.56 20.19 10.55
CA LEU A 1131 -58.21 20.54 10.14
C LEU A 1131 -57.24 19.40 10.45
N SER A 1132 -56.18 19.25 9.66
CA SER A 1132 -55.01 18.47 10.04
C SER A 1132 -54.16 19.19 11.10
N PHE A 1133 -53.22 18.51 11.74
CA PHE A 1133 -52.27 19.17 12.64
C PHE A 1133 -51.40 20.20 11.91
N VAL A 1134 -51.00 19.91 10.67
CA VAL A 1134 -50.21 20.83 9.84
C VAL A 1134 -50.99 22.11 9.54
N GLU A 1135 -52.24 21.99 9.07
CA GLU A 1135 -53.08 23.17 8.82
C GLU A 1135 -53.32 23.96 10.10
N ALA A 1136 -53.59 23.29 11.22
CA ALA A 1136 -53.84 23.94 12.49
C ALA A 1136 -52.62 24.69 13.03
N ALA A 1137 -51.40 24.18 12.81
CA ALA A 1137 -50.16 24.81 13.26
C ALA A 1137 -49.84 26.13 12.53
N THR A 1138 -50.51 26.45 11.42
CA THR A 1138 -50.32 27.71 10.68
C THR A 1138 -51.15 28.88 11.22
N ILE A 1139 -52.04 28.62 12.19
CA ILE A 1139 -53.06 29.57 12.65
C ILE A 1139 -52.58 30.47 13.80
N PRO A 1140 -52.04 29.95 14.93
CA PRO A 1140 -51.93 30.69 16.19
C PRO A 1140 -51.27 32.07 16.06
N SER A 1141 -50.01 32.10 15.63
CA SER A 1141 -49.18 33.30 15.57
C SER A 1141 -49.67 34.28 14.51
N ALA A 1142 -49.97 33.78 13.30
CA ALA A 1142 -50.39 34.62 12.19
C ALA A 1142 -51.73 35.34 12.47
N PHE A 1143 -52.74 34.58 12.91
CA PHE A 1143 -54.06 35.15 13.21
C PHE A 1143 -54.07 35.95 14.50
N LEU A 1144 -53.36 35.54 15.55
CA LEU A 1144 -53.29 36.32 16.79
C LEU A 1144 -52.59 37.67 16.54
N THR A 1145 -51.50 37.68 15.77
CA THR A 1145 -50.79 38.92 15.40
C THR A 1145 -51.70 39.84 14.58
N ALA A 1146 -52.34 39.31 13.54
CA ALA A 1146 -53.22 40.09 12.69
C ALA A 1146 -54.47 40.60 13.43
N TYR A 1147 -55.08 39.77 14.29
CA TYR A 1147 -56.23 40.14 15.10
C TYR A 1147 -55.85 41.19 16.14
N TYR A 1148 -54.72 41.04 16.82
CA TYR A 1148 -54.24 42.03 17.76
C TYR A 1148 -53.96 43.37 17.06
N ALA A 1149 -53.29 43.36 15.90
CA ALA A 1149 -52.99 44.57 15.15
C ALA A 1149 -54.26 45.27 14.64
N LEU A 1150 -55.14 44.55 13.93
CA LEU A 1150 -56.29 45.16 13.25
C LEU A 1150 -57.48 45.39 14.18
N VAL A 1151 -57.82 44.42 15.04
CA VAL A 1151 -59.02 44.49 15.88
C VAL A 1151 -58.73 45.18 17.21
N ARG A 1152 -57.62 44.84 17.87
CA ARG A 1152 -57.34 45.34 19.22
C ARG A 1152 -56.67 46.72 19.23
N LEU A 1153 -55.64 46.90 18.40
CA LEU A 1153 -54.87 48.15 18.34
C LEU A 1153 -55.52 49.17 17.40
N ALA A 1154 -55.65 48.83 16.12
CA ALA A 1154 -56.19 49.74 15.10
C ALA A 1154 -57.71 49.92 15.22
N LYS A 1155 -58.42 48.94 15.80
CA LYS A 1155 -59.89 48.92 15.91
C LYS A 1155 -60.58 49.12 14.56
N LEU A 1156 -60.06 48.48 13.53
CA LEU A 1156 -60.52 48.57 12.15
C LEU A 1156 -62.04 48.35 12.06
N GLN A 1157 -62.72 49.26 11.38
CA GLN A 1157 -64.17 49.26 11.16
C GLN A 1157 -64.52 48.89 9.71
N SER A 1158 -65.78 48.52 9.48
CA SER A 1158 -66.29 48.28 8.13
C SER A 1158 -66.19 49.54 7.27
N GLY A 1159 -65.70 49.39 6.04
CA GLY A 1159 -65.53 50.49 5.07
C GLY A 1159 -64.22 51.26 5.15
N GLU A 1160 -63.39 51.04 6.18
CA GLU A 1160 -62.04 51.62 6.24
C GLU A 1160 -61.09 50.92 5.26
N ARG A 1161 -60.12 51.67 4.72
CA ARG A 1161 -59.09 51.19 3.80
C ARG A 1161 -57.85 50.77 4.59
N VAL A 1162 -57.42 49.53 4.43
CA VAL A 1162 -56.23 48.99 5.09
C VAL A 1162 -55.15 48.58 4.09
N LEU A 1163 -53.96 49.16 4.23
CA LEU A 1163 -52.76 48.74 3.50
C LEU A 1163 -52.04 47.64 4.27
N ILE A 1164 -51.96 46.46 3.67
CA ILE A 1164 -51.29 45.28 4.22
C ILE A 1164 -50.03 45.02 3.39
N HIS A 1165 -48.86 45.26 4.00
CA HIS A 1165 -47.60 44.94 3.36
C HIS A 1165 -47.28 43.44 3.43
N ALA A 1166 -46.57 42.95 2.40
CA ALA A 1166 -46.29 41.53 2.24
C ALA A 1166 -47.55 40.66 2.40
N ALA A 1167 -48.67 41.08 1.80
CA ALA A 1167 -49.99 40.50 1.99
C ALA A 1167 -50.08 39.00 1.63
N ALA A 1168 -49.16 38.51 0.80
CA ALA A 1168 -49.05 37.08 0.46
C ALA A 1168 -48.23 36.25 1.47
N GLY A 1169 -47.75 36.83 2.57
CA GLY A 1169 -47.09 36.14 3.68
C GLY A 1169 -48.08 35.64 4.73
N GLY A 1170 -47.61 34.92 5.77
CA GLY A 1170 -48.48 34.30 6.79
C GLY A 1170 -49.38 35.30 7.52
N VAL A 1171 -48.79 36.30 8.19
CA VAL A 1171 -49.54 37.38 8.86
C VAL A 1171 -50.36 38.19 7.86
N GLY A 1172 -49.80 38.44 6.67
CA GLY A 1172 -50.47 39.17 5.60
C GLY A 1172 -51.79 38.52 5.17
N MET A 1173 -51.78 37.20 4.93
CA MET A 1173 -52.98 36.46 4.54
C MET A 1173 -54.01 36.40 5.66
N ALA A 1174 -53.58 36.24 6.92
CA ALA A 1174 -54.48 36.30 8.07
C ALA A 1174 -55.12 37.69 8.21
N ALA A 1175 -54.33 38.75 8.03
CA ALA A 1175 -54.80 40.14 8.06
C ALA A 1175 -55.79 40.45 6.92
N VAL A 1176 -55.54 39.96 5.70
CA VAL A 1176 -56.47 40.08 4.57
C VAL A 1176 -57.81 39.43 4.93
N GLN A 1177 -57.79 38.21 5.48
CA GLN A 1177 -59.01 37.50 5.86
C GLN A 1177 -59.79 38.22 6.97
N ILE A 1178 -59.11 38.70 8.01
CA ILE A 1178 -59.72 39.43 9.13
C ILE A 1178 -60.30 40.77 8.64
N ALA A 1179 -59.54 41.55 7.87
CA ALA A 1179 -60.00 42.82 7.32
C ALA A 1179 -61.25 42.64 6.46
N ARG A 1180 -61.27 41.63 5.57
CA ARG A 1180 -62.45 41.32 4.76
C ARG A 1180 -63.64 40.85 5.60
N HIS A 1181 -63.40 40.06 6.65
CA HIS A 1181 -64.45 39.63 7.58
C HIS A 1181 -65.09 40.83 8.32
N LEU A 1182 -64.30 41.85 8.63
CA LEU A 1182 -64.77 43.10 9.24
C LEU A 1182 -65.41 44.08 8.23
N GLY A 1183 -65.39 43.76 6.93
CA GLY A 1183 -65.93 44.61 5.87
C GLY A 1183 -65.03 45.79 5.48
N ALA A 1184 -63.74 45.74 5.79
CA ALA A 1184 -62.74 46.73 5.38
C ALA A 1184 -62.26 46.49 3.94
N GLU A 1185 -61.83 47.56 3.27
CA GLU A 1185 -61.28 47.52 1.92
C GLU A 1185 -59.77 47.25 1.97
N VAL A 1186 -59.32 46.16 1.33
CA VAL A 1186 -57.93 45.70 1.45
C VAL A 1186 -57.08 46.16 0.28
N TRP A 1187 -55.97 46.81 0.61
CA TRP A 1187 -54.90 47.22 -0.27
C TRP A 1187 -53.66 46.41 0.08
N GLY A 1188 -53.03 45.73 -0.87
CA GLY A 1188 -51.96 44.76 -0.58
C GLY A 1188 -50.67 45.03 -1.36
N THR A 1189 -49.52 44.71 -0.78
CA THR A 1189 -48.26 44.65 -1.55
C THR A 1189 -47.66 43.24 -1.57
N ALA A 1190 -47.07 42.85 -2.70
CA ALA A 1190 -46.30 41.62 -2.82
C ALA A 1190 -45.19 41.71 -3.87
N GLY A 1191 -44.06 41.05 -3.62
CA GLY A 1191 -42.83 41.27 -4.40
C GLY A 1191 -42.71 40.52 -5.73
N SER A 1192 -43.50 39.47 -5.98
CA SER A 1192 -43.49 38.74 -7.26
C SER A 1192 -44.82 38.85 -7.99
N ALA A 1193 -44.77 38.83 -9.33
CA ALA A 1193 -45.97 38.89 -10.16
C ALA A 1193 -46.96 37.77 -9.82
N GLN A 1194 -46.48 36.55 -9.56
CA GLN A 1194 -47.30 35.41 -9.17
C GLN A 1194 -48.03 35.64 -7.83
N LYS A 1195 -47.33 36.13 -6.80
CA LYS A 1195 -47.95 36.47 -5.50
C LYS A 1195 -48.99 37.58 -5.64
N ARG A 1196 -48.76 38.54 -6.53
CA ARG A 1196 -49.73 39.61 -6.81
C ARG A 1196 -50.98 39.08 -7.52
N THR A 1197 -50.84 38.14 -8.45
CA THR A 1197 -51.99 37.45 -9.07
C THR A 1197 -52.80 36.67 -8.04
N TRP A 1198 -52.12 35.90 -7.19
CA TRP A 1198 -52.76 35.13 -6.11
C TRP A 1198 -53.58 36.01 -5.15
N LEU A 1199 -53.06 37.17 -4.76
CA LEU A 1199 -53.80 38.11 -3.90
C LEU A 1199 -55.09 38.62 -4.56
N ARG A 1200 -55.08 38.84 -5.87
CA ARG A 1200 -56.29 39.24 -6.61
C ARG A 1200 -57.32 38.11 -6.64
N GLU A 1201 -56.88 36.87 -6.81
CA GLU A 1201 -57.74 35.69 -6.71
C GLU A 1201 -58.34 35.53 -5.31
N LEU A 1202 -57.59 35.90 -4.27
CA LEU A 1202 -58.07 35.99 -2.88
C LEU A 1202 -58.98 37.21 -2.62
N GLY A 1203 -59.38 37.95 -3.65
CA GLY A 1203 -60.32 39.06 -3.54
C GLY A 1203 -59.72 40.37 -3.04
N VAL A 1204 -58.39 40.55 -3.10
CA VAL A 1204 -57.73 41.84 -2.86
C VAL A 1204 -57.75 42.65 -4.16
N GLN A 1205 -58.49 43.76 -4.17
CA GLN A 1205 -58.73 44.54 -5.39
C GLN A 1205 -57.50 45.35 -5.81
N TYR A 1206 -56.78 45.93 -4.86
CA TYR A 1206 -55.63 46.80 -5.10
C TYR A 1206 -54.34 46.12 -4.67
N VAL A 1207 -53.47 45.79 -5.63
CA VAL A 1207 -52.25 45.01 -5.38
C VAL A 1207 -51.03 45.62 -6.07
N PHE A 1208 -50.03 45.98 -5.26
CA PHE A 1208 -48.82 46.72 -5.66
C PHE A 1208 -47.53 45.91 -5.46
N ASP A 1209 -46.42 46.38 -6.03
CA ASP A 1209 -45.11 45.77 -5.82
C ASP A 1209 -44.54 46.14 -4.44
N SER A 1210 -44.12 45.14 -3.67
CA SER A 1210 -43.48 45.36 -2.36
C SER A 1210 -41.96 45.58 -2.44
N ARG A 1211 -41.34 45.48 -3.62
CA ARG A 1211 -39.90 45.70 -3.84
C ARG A 1211 -39.58 47.10 -4.38
N SER A 1212 -40.59 47.91 -4.65
CA SER A 1212 -40.46 49.28 -5.16
C SER A 1212 -41.22 50.23 -4.26
N THR A 1213 -40.68 51.41 -3.99
CA THR A 1213 -41.38 52.49 -3.26
C THR A 1213 -42.48 53.16 -4.09
N ALA A 1214 -42.61 52.79 -5.38
CA ALA A 1214 -43.63 53.31 -6.28
C ALA A 1214 -45.07 53.04 -5.81
N PHE A 1215 -45.30 52.01 -4.97
CA PHE A 1215 -46.61 51.73 -4.40
C PHE A 1215 -47.23 52.98 -3.76
N ALA A 1216 -46.42 53.84 -3.15
CA ALA A 1216 -46.93 55.03 -2.47
C ALA A 1216 -47.58 56.01 -3.47
N ALA A 1217 -46.91 56.30 -4.57
CA ALA A 1217 -47.45 57.15 -5.63
C ALA A 1217 -48.65 56.49 -6.33
N GLU A 1218 -48.61 55.17 -6.54
CA GLU A 1218 -49.69 54.41 -7.15
C GLU A 1218 -50.96 54.38 -6.30
N ILE A 1219 -50.82 54.39 -4.97
CA ILE A 1219 -51.94 54.49 -4.02
C ILE A 1219 -52.54 55.88 -4.05
N LEU A 1220 -51.72 56.93 -3.93
CA LEU A 1220 -52.20 58.32 -3.97
C LEU A 1220 -52.83 58.72 -5.31
N ALA A 1221 -52.47 58.03 -6.40
CA ALA A 1221 -53.11 58.22 -7.70
C ALA A 1221 -54.52 57.60 -7.78
N GLN A 1222 -54.83 56.64 -6.90
CA GLN A 1222 -56.09 55.89 -6.92
C GLN A 1222 -57.03 56.25 -5.75
N ALA A 1223 -56.49 56.79 -4.66
CA ALA A 1223 -57.23 57.18 -3.47
C ALA A 1223 -56.50 58.32 -2.73
N ASP A 1224 -57.22 59.10 -1.91
CA ASP A 1224 -56.65 60.12 -1.01
C ASP A 1224 -56.01 59.47 0.24
N GLY A 1225 -55.30 58.36 0.05
CA GLY A 1225 -54.62 57.59 1.07
C GLY A 1225 -55.38 56.40 1.68
N VAL A 1226 -54.84 55.82 2.76
CA VAL A 1226 -55.42 54.68 3.52
C VAL A 1226 -55.63 55.02 4.99
N ASP A 1227 -56.57 54.32 5.65
CA ASP A 1227 -56.95 54.62 7.04
C ASP A 1227 -56.09 53.85 8.06
N VAL A 1228 -55.67 52.62 7.72
CA VAL A 1228 -54.82 51.76 8.57
C VAL A 1228 -53.69 51.15 7.75
N ILE A 1229 -52.48 51.09 8.30
CA ILE A 1229 -51.33 50.44 7.67
C ILE A 1229 -50.81 49.33 8.56
N LEU A 1230 -50.81 48.10 8.05
CA LEU A 1230 -50.09 46.98 8.63
C LEU A 1230 -48.74 46.83 7.93
N ASN A 1231 -47.73 47.52 8.45
CA ASN A 1231 -46.40 47.53 7.86
C ASN A 1231 -45.52 46.37 8.38
N SER A 1232 -44.82 45.74 7.44
CA SER A 1232 -43.78 44.73 7.70
C SER A 1232 -42.52 44.94 6.84
N LEU A 1233 -42.38 46.12 6.22
CA LEU A 1233 -41.21 46.52 5.42
C LEU A 1233 -40.26 47.36 6.28
N SER A 1234 -39.02 47.51 5.82
CA SER A 1234 -37.93 48.19 6.53
C SER A 1234 -37.40 49.41 5.76
N GLY A 1235 -36.70 50.31 6.46
CA GLY A 1235 -36.01 51.45 5.84
C GLY A 1235 -36.96 52.46 5.19
N GLU A 1236 -36.57 52.98 4.02
CA GLU A 1236 -37.34 54.01 3.29
C GLU A 1236 -38.79 53.59 2.99
N PHE A 1237 -39.03 52.28 2.84
CA PHE A 1237 -40.37 51.74 2.63
C PHE A 1237 -41.33 52.13 3.75
N VAL A 1238 -40.87 52.18 5.01
CA VAL A 1238 -41.71 52.60 6.15
C VAL A 1238 -42.17 54.05 5.99
N ALA A 1239 -41.24 54.94 5.63
CA ALA A 1239 -41.56 56.36 5.43
C ALA A 1239 -42.56 56.54 4.28
N LYS A 1240 -42.42 55.74 3.21
CA LYS A 1240 -43.34 55.72 2.07
C LYS A 1240 -44.70 55.12 2.43
N SER A 1241 -44.75 54.12 3.29
CA SER A 1241 -46.00 53.58 3.83
C SER A 1241 -46.75 54.63 4.66
N VAL A 1242 -46.05 55.38 5.50
CA VAL A 1242 -46.67 56.44 6.34
C VAL A 1242 -47.11 57.65 5.52
N ALA A 1243 -46.53 57.85 4.33
CA ALA A 1243 -46.86 58.97 3.45
C ALA A 1243 -48.13 58.74 2.61
N VAL A 1244 -48.76 57.57 2.70
CA VAL A 1244 -50.01 57.22 2.01
C VAL A 1244 -51.16 56.98 2.95
#